data_AF-H2LUH3-F1
#
_entry.id   AF-H2LUH3-F1
#
_cell.length_a   1.000
_cell.length_b   1.000
_cell.length_c   1.000
_cell.angle_alpha   90.00
_cell.angle_beta   90.00
_cell.angle_gamma   90.00
#
_symmetry.space_group_name_H-M   'P 1'
#
loop_
_entity.id
_entity.type
_entity.pdbx_description
1 polymer ?
#
loop_
_entity_poly.entity_id
_entity_poly.type
_entity_poly.pdbx_seq_one_letter_code
_entity_poly.pdbx_strand_id
1 'polypeptide(L)'
;MKCLLIASESAEILFHWTDQEFQQNVQEKYSSSQEEGEGLPAFEDIISTLFAPIIISCGTMVYRQGDSYTSFTTENNHIYALCQFDECLYIAVNGDGEEKEDDLRRKLYVLRKMTEVMFGMVTLSGSLLRKELRPQDTEQRVRLWKHLQSLVETYNYLRESDQSFLVEAVERLIHPTLCEQCIEFLERRLVQQINSSSLVERAGEEVLHTFILVHTKLLAFYSSRTASTLNTSDLLTLIIMAQNMYPSNVELDEPSPEDAESTSGSGPESFYTPEPSPSSRDSSSSERPARGSSPVFEFVDPDIQMAEDSLHTLEIGPPDPSTPRRVFLELKDGQLPMVPHSMYCLPLWPGITLVLLTKVPNIQITRSVYSFLEDFTKLEKCLNEGQAGSGAARGQLNMHNTRSKLDKFIRDLGPSELQCVQLLNVWTEFKNRAFTRGGSGFNKDLIPLCKSMKTRLCSLYRQRFLTDTGSSDGPRCLSPALQERAQTMVQEKLMDWKDFLLVKSKRNVTMVSYLEEFPGLVHFIWVDRSSGQIIAPSLNITERTTSELGKGPVARYIKSKVWGLVRTTRQYLRKGYSTVTLRDGDFYFCYFLWFENENGYKLEAGDIPILPDDSPPIGMLGYDYYRKLLRYYGKNHQGEAVKCYELLTVHLGVIPTEIILQHCRQLASKLWEPSRNPLL
;
A
#
# COMPACT_ATOMS: atom_id res chain seq x y z
N MET A 1 -2.95 21.49 7.00
CA MET A 1 -3.46 21.85 5.65
C MET A 1 -2.80 20.95 4.61
N LYS A 2 -3.49 19.93 4.12
CA LYS A 2 -2.93 18.84 3.29
C LYS A 2 -3.87 18.49 2.14
N CYS A 3 -3.30 18.26 0.95
CA CYS A 3 -4.05 17.85 -0.23
C CYS A 3 -3.26 16.83 -1.06
N LEU A 4 -3.93 15.79 -1.57
CA LEU A 4 -3.42 14.86 -2.57
C LEU A 4 -4.37 14.84 -3.77
N LEU A 5 -3.82 14.78 -4.98
CA LEU A 5 -4.61 14.90 -6.19
C LEU A 5 -4.00 14.11 -7.36
N ILE A 6 -4.87 13.58 -8.23
CA ILE A 6 -4.51 13.02 -9.54
C ILE A 6 -5.21 13.85 -10.61
N ALA A 7 -4.46 14.37 -11.58
CA ALA A 7 -4.98 15.12 -12.72
C ALA A 7 -4.58 14.48 -14.05
N SER A 8 -5.41 14.69 -15.07
CA SER A 8 -5.06 14.41 -16.46
C SER A 8 -4.27 15.55 -17.11
N GLU A 9 -3.69 15.30 -18.29
CA GLU A 9 -3.03 16.34 -19.10
C GLU A 9 -3.94 17.53 -19.45
N SER A 10 -5.27 17.32 -19.50
CA SER A 10 -6.25 18.38 -19.77
C SER A 10 -6.70 19.13 -18.50
N ALA A 11 -5.93 19.03 -17.42
CA ALA A 11 -6.25 19.62 -16.10
C ALA A 11 -7.58 19.17 -15.49
N GLU A 12 -8.13 18.02 -15.91
CA GLU A 12 -9.30 17.42 -15.25
C GLU A 12 -8.85 16.64 -14.02
N ILE A 13 -9.52 16.89 -12.89
CA ILE A 13 -9.28 16.19 -11.63
C ILE A 13 -9.89 14.78 -11.66
N LEU A 14 -9.04 13.77 -11.53
CA LEU A 14 -9.43 12.36 -11.57
C LEU A 14 -9.65 11.76 -10.18
N PHE A 15 -9.01 12.33 -9.16
CA PHE A 15 -9.14 11.93 -7.76
C PHE A 15 -8.60 13.05 -6.87
N HIS A 16 -9.16 13.23 -5.66
CA HIS A 16 -8.61 14.12 -4.65
C HIS A 16 -8.84 13.59 -3.23
N TRP A 17 -7.94 13.97 -2.32
CA TRP A 17 -8.06 13.85 -0.87
C TRP A 17 -7.61 15.16 -0.25
N THR A 18 -8.32 15.64 0.76
CA THR A 18 -8.05 16.90 1.45
C THR A 18 -8.32 16.73 2.93
N ASP A 19 -7.48 17.30 3.80
CA ASP A 19 -7.81 17.44 5.21
C ASP A 19 -8.88 18.53 5.43
N GLN A 20 -9.49 18.54 6.61
CA GLN A 20 -10.55 19.49 6.97
C GLN A 20 -10.04 20.94 6.93
N GLU A 21 -8.78 21.16 7.33
CA GLU A 21 -8.16 22.48 7.32
C GLU A 21 -7.98 23.02 5.89
N PHE A 22 -7.59 22.19 4.92
CA PHE A 22 -7.51 22.58 3.52
C PHE A 22 -8.89 22.93 2.97
N GLN A 23 -9.92 22.14 3.29
CA GLN A 23 -11.30 22.43 2.87
C GLN A 23 -11.76 23.80 3.39
N GLN A 24 -11.57 24.07 4.68
CA GLN A 24 -11.93 25.34 5.31
C GLN A 24 -11.16 26.52 4.70
N ASN A 25 -9.84 26.39 4.52
CA ASN A 25 -9.01 27.45 3.94
C ASN A 25 -9.44 27.81 2.50
N VAL A 26 -9.80 26.81 1.70
CA VAL A 26 -10.29 27.02 0.34
C VAL A 26 -11.67 27.67 0.36
N GLN A 27 -12.59 27.21 1.22
CA GLN A 27 -13.92 27.80 1.35
C GLN A 27 -13.87 29.27 1.80
N GLU A 28 -13.02 29.61 2.77
CA GLU A 28 -12.85 30.98 3.25
C GLU A 28 -12.34 31.92 2.15
N LYS A 29 -11.32 31.50 1.40
CA LYS A 29 -10.76 32.30 0.29
C LYS A 29 -11.80 32.60 -0.78
N TYR A 30 -12.60 31.61 -1.18
CA TYR A 30 -13.60 31.79 -2.22
C TYR A 30 -14.82 32.56 -1.72
N SER A 31 -15.25 32.34 -0.48
CA SER A 31 -16.35 33.10 0.16
C SER A 31 -16.01 34.59 0.32
N SER A 32 -14.74 34.92 0.58
CA SER A 32 -14.29 36.32 0.68
C SER A 32 -14.18 37.06 -0.66
N SER A 33 -14.25 36.33 -1.78
CA SER A 33 -13.99 36.85 -3.13
C SER A 33 -15.22 37.00 -4.03
N GLN A 34 -16.41 36.57 -3.58
CA GLN A 34 -17.67 36.70 -4.33
C GLN A 34 -18.52 37.91 -3.87
N GLU A 35 -19.19 38.56 -4.83
CA GLU A 35 -20.22 39.58 -4.58
C GLU A 35 -21.51 38.92 -4.04
N GLU A 36 -22.26 39.63 -3.18
CA GLU A 36 -23.49 39.14 -2.54
C GLU A 36 -24.52 38.65 -3.58
N GLY A 37 -24.69 37.33 -3.73
CA GLY A 37 -25.81 36.74 -4.47
C GLY A 37 -25.55 35.48 -5.30
N GLU A 38 -24.29 35.10 -5.56
CA GLU A 38 -23.96 33.82 -6.22
C GLU A 38 -23.70 32.73 -5.18
N GLY A 39 -24.29 31.54 -5.36
CA GLY A 39 -23.99 30.37 -4.52
C GLY A 39 -22.53 29.92 -4.70
N LEU A 40 -21.95 29.33 -3.66
CA LEU A 40 -20.58 28.82 -3.71
C LEU A 40 -20.48 27.72 -4.79
N PRO A 41 -19.45 27.76 -5.67
CA PRO A 41 -19.22 26.69 -6.63
C PRO A 41 -18.99 25.36 -5.90
N ALA A 42 -19.31 24.25 -6.57
CA ALA A 42 -19.01 22.93 -6.03
C ALA A 42 -17.52 22.81 -5.70
N PHE A 43 -17.18 22.16 -4.58
CA PHE A 43 -15.79 22.06 -4.12
C PHE A 43 -14.84 21.46 -5.18
N GLU A 44 -15.32 20.51 -5.98
CA GLU A 44 -14.58 19.95 -7.12
C GLU A 44 -14.16 21.02 -8.15
N ASP A 45 -15.05 21.98 -8.46
CA ASP A 45 -14.80 23.05 -9.43
C ASP A 45 -13.80 24.07 -8.89
N ILE A 46 -13.86 24.34 -7.59
CA ILE A 46 -12.90 25.18 -6.89
C ILE A 46 -11.49 24.56 -6.97
N ILE A 47 -11.36 23.27 -6.63
CA ILE A 47 -10.08 22.55 -6.74
C ILE A 47 -9.56 22.55 -8.18
N SER A 48 -10.44 22.27 -9.16
CA SER A 48 -10.08 22.27 -10.58
C SER A 48 -9.48 23.62 -11.00
N THR A 49 -10.14 24.72 -10.60
CA THR A 49 -9.69 26.08 -10.88
C THR A 49 -8.35 26.40 -10.20
N LEU A 50 -8.17 25.98 -8.94
CA LEU A 50 -6.96 26.23 -8.16
C LEU A 50 -5.73 25.53 -8.74
N PHE A 51 -5.87 24.29 -9.20
CA PHE A 51 -4.75 23.48 -9.66
C PHE A 51 -4.49 23.56 -11.18
N ALA A 52 -5.46 24.02 -11.98
CA ALA A 52 -5.29 24.12 -13.43
C ALA A 52 -4.02 24.88 -13.87
N PRO A 53 -3.66 26.05 -13.29
CA PRO A 53 -2.42 26.75 -13.66
C PRO A 53 -1.15 25.91 -13.42
N ILE A 54 -1.11 25.16 -12.31
CA ILE A 54 0.02 24.28 -11.95
C ILE A 54 0.12 23.12 -12.94
N ILE A 55 -1.01 22.48 -13.25
CA ILE A 55 -1.07 21.34 -14.18
C ILE A 55 -0.63 21.77 -15.59
N ILE A 56 -1.16 22.91 -16.07
CA ILE A 56 -0.83 23.46 -17.39
C ILE A 56 0.65 23.87 -17.46
N SER A 57 1.18 24.49 -16.40
CA SER A 57 2.60 24.86 -16.28
C SER A 57 3.50 23.64 -16.41
N CYS A 58 3.25 22.58 -15.63
CA CYS A 58 3.98 21.31 -15.70
C CYS A 58 3.91 20.70 -17.10
N GLY A 59 2.70 20.56 -17.67
CA GLY A 59 2.53 19.98 -19.00
C GLY A 59 3.28 20.76 -20.09
N THR A 60 3.29 22.09 -19.99
CA THR A 60 4.01 22.96 -20.93
C THR A 60 5.53 22.81 -20.79
N MET A 61 6.05 22.66 -19.57
CA MET A 61 7.47 22.44 -19.33
C MET A 61 7.94 21.10 -19.89
N VAL A 62 7.20 20.02 -19.61
CA VAL A 62 7.52 18.68 -20.18
C VAL A 62 7.54 18.75 -21.71
N TYR A 63 6.55 19.39 -22.33
CA TYR A 63 6.47 19.51 -23.78
C TYR A 63 7.63 20.32 -24.39
N ARG A 64 8.05 21.41 -23.74
CA ARG A 64 9.05 22.34 -24.29
C ARG A 64 10.49 21.98 -23.94
N GLN A 65 10.73 21.46 -22.73
CA GLN A 65 12.06 21.26 -22.17
C GLN A 65 12.39 19.78 -21.94
N GLY A 66 11.41 18.88 -22.09
CA GLY A 66 11.59 17.44 -21.86
C GLY A 66 11.61 17.05 -20.37
N ASP A 67 11.45 18.02 -19.46
CA ASP A 67 11.46 17.83 -18.02
C ASP A 67 10.56 18.87 -17.32
N SER A 68 10.18 18.61 -16.06
CA SER A 68 9.37 19.51 -15.23
C SER A 68 9.94 19.59 -13.82
N TYR A 69 9.62 20.65 -13.09
CA TYR A 69 9.88 20.68 -11.65
C TYR A 69 9.10 19.56 -10.94
N THR A 70 9.74 18.95 -9.95
CA THR A 70 9.18 17.85 -9.15
C THR A 70 8.72 18.31 -7.76
N SER A 71 9.15 19.50 -7.34
CA SER A 71 8.69 20.15 -6.12
C SER A 71 8.91 21.67 -6.18
N PHE A 72 8.15 22.41 -5.38
CA PHE A 72 8.39 23.84 -5.13
C PHE A 72 7.79 24.25 -3.78
N THR A 73 8.28 25.35 -3.21
CA THR A 73 7.74 25.94 -1.97
C THR A 73 7.17 27.32 -2.27
N THR A 74 5.98 27.62 -1.76
CA THR A 74 5.34 28.93 -1.93
C THR A 74 5.82 29.94 -0.89
N GLU A 75 5.46 31.22 -1.07
CA GLU A 75 5.76 32.29 -0.10
C GLU A 75 5.16 32.02 1.28
N ASN A 76 4.05 31.27 1.34
CA ASN A 76 3.40 30.85 2.59
C ASN A 76 4.04 29.58 3.19
N ASN A 77 5.22 29.18 2.72
CA ASN A 77 5.91 27.94 3.09
C ASN A 77 5.10 26.66 2.81
N HIS A 78 4.13 26.69 1.88
CA HIS A 78 3.46 25.46 1.45
C HIS A 78 4.37 24.71 0.48
N ILE A 79 4.57 23.42 0.74
CA ILE A 79 5.39 22.54 -0.09
C ILE A 79 4.47 21.81 -1.06
N TYR A 80 4.78 21.90 -2.36
CA TYR A 80 4.14 21.13 -3.42
C TYR A 80 5.14 20.09 -3.92
N ALA A 81 4.70 18.84 -4.01
CA ALA A 81 5.44 17.76 -4.66
C ALA A 81 4.61 17.23 -5.84
N LEU A 82 5.27 16.99 -6.96
CA LEU A 82 4.65 16.61 -8.23
C LEU A 82 5.39 15.41 -8.83
N CYS A 83 4.63 14.42 -9.29
CA CYS A 83 5.17 13.25 -9.96
C CYS A 83 4.31 12.93 -11.20
N GLN A 84 4.94 12.96 -12.38
CA GLN A 84 4.30 12.52 -13.61
C GLN A 84 4.37 10.98 -13.70
N PHE A 85 3.22 10.34 -13.81
CA PHE A 85 3.11 8.90 -14.06
C PHE A 85 2.29 8.69 -15.34
N ASP A 86 2.97 8.22 -16.39
CA ASP A 86 2.40 8.11 -17.74
C ASP A 86 1.75 9.45 -18.18
N GLU A 87 0.46 9.46 -18.47
CA GLU A 87 -0.30 10.65 -18.92
C GLU A 87 -1.05 11.34 -17.75
N CYS A 88 -0.72 11.02 -16.49
CA CYS A 88 -1.36 11.58 -15.30
C CYS A 88 -0.35 12.27 -14.40
N LEU A 89 -0.72 13.45 -13.88
CA LEU A 89 0.07 14.23 -12.94
C LEU A 89 -0.46 14.01 -11.52
N TYR A 90 0.41 13.58 -10.62
CA TYR A 90 0.10 13.37 -9.21
C TYR A 90 0.68 14.54 -8.41
N ILE A 91 -0.13 15.15 -7.55
CA ILE A 91 0.22 16.35 -6.79
C ILE A 91 -0.06 16.12 -5.31
N ALA A 92 0.89 16.47 -4.45
CA ALA A 92 0.72 16.49 -3.00
C ALA A 92 1.14 17.86 -2.45
N VAL A 93 0.35 18.37 -1.50
CA VAL A 93 0.53 19.68 -0.88
C VAL A 93 0.58 19.52 0.63
N ASN A 94 1.55 20.17 1.27
CA ASN A 94 1.59 20.36 2.71
C ASN A 94 1.72 21.84 3.08
N GLY A 95 0.91 22.31 4.02
CA GLY A 95 0.91 23.70 4.50
C GLY A 95 1.21 23.87 5.98
N ASP A 96 1.19 22.81 6.79
CA ASP A 96 1.40 22.89 8.25
C ASP A 96 2.86 22.67 8.69
N GLY A 97 3.74 22.29 7.76
CA GLY A 97 5.16 22.02 8.04
C GLY A 97 5.46 20.70 8.75
N GLU A 98 4.46 19.85 9.04
CA GLU A 98 4.68 18.54 9.66
C GLU A 98 5.35 17.55 8.71
N GLU A 99 5.01 17.63 7.42
CA GLU A 99 5.50 16.73 6.37
C GLU A 99 6.52 17.43 5.49
N LYS A 100 7.61 16.71 5.19
CA LYS A 100 8.65 17.17 4.27
C LYS A 100 8.36 16.69 2.86
N GLU A 101 9.09 17.24 1.90
CA GLU A 101 9.03 16.86 0.48
C GLU A 101 9.13 15.34 0.24
N ASP A 102 10.03 14.65 0.95
CA ASP A 102 10.18 13.19 0.90
C ASP A 102 8.92 12.43 1.38
N ASP A 103 8.21 12.98 2.37
CA ASP A 103 6.95 12.42 2.89
C ASP A 103 5.81 12.60 1.85
N LEU A 104 5.78 13.74 1.16
CA LEU A 104 4.81 13.99 0.09
C LEU A 104 5.05 13.12 -1.13
N ARG A 105 6.28 13.04 -1.63
CA ARG A 105 6.64 12.11 -2.73
C ARG A 105 6.24 10.68 -2.39
N ARG A 106 6.50 10.27 -1.14
CA ARG A 106 6.11 8.94 -0.65
C ARG A 106 4.61 8.69 -0.82
N LYS A 107 3.77 9.63 -0.37
CA LYS A 107 2.32 9.51 -0.55
C LYS A 107 1.91 9.39 -2.03
N LEU A 108 2.57 10.10 -2.95
CA LEU A 108 2.28 10.00 -4.38
C LEU A 108 2.59 8.61 -4.95
N TYR A 109 3.74 8.03 -4.60
CA TYR A 109 4.11 6.68 -5.03
C TYR A 109 3.22 5.59 -4.40
N VAL A 110 2.76 5.80 -3.17
CA VAL A 110 1.79 4.89 -2.53
C VAL A 110 0.45 4.97 -3.22
N LEU A 111 -0.03 6.18 -3.53
CA LEU A 111 -1.26 6.37 -4.28
C LEU A 111 -1.19 5.70 -5.66
N ARG A 112 -0.05 5.84 -6.36
CA ARG A 112 0.24 5.08 -7.58
C ARG A 112 0.17 3.57 -7.35
N LYS A 113 0.82 3.05 -6.30
CA LYS A 113 0.79 1.61 -6.01
C LYS A 113 -0.64 1.10 -5.74
N MET A 114 -1.46 1.89 -5.05
CA MET A 114 -2.87 1.57 -4.81
C MET A 114 -3.66 1.52 -6.12
N THR A 115 -3.46 2.49 -7.04
CA THR A 115 -4.14 2.47 -8.35
C THR A 115 -3.67 1.30 -9.21
N GLU A 116 -2.39 0.94 -9.17
CA GLU A 116 -1.85 -0.26 -9.84
C GLU A 116 -2.45 -1.56 -9.29
N VAL A 117 -2.59 -1.69 -7.97
CA VAL A 117 -3.20 -2.89 -7.33
C VAL A 117 -4.70 -2.96 -7.59
N MET A 118 -5.39 -1.83 -7.73
CA MET A 118 -6.84 -1.78 -7.97
C MET A 118 -7.22 -1.96 -9.45
N PHE A 119 -6.41 -1.47 -10.39
CA PHE A 119 -6.77 -1.42 -11.82
C PHE A 119 -5.82 -2.23 -12.73
N GLY A 120 -4.68 -2.69 -12.22
CA GLY A 120 -3.73 -3.51 -12.95
C GLY A 120 -3.18 -2.81 -14.19
N MET A 121 -3.05 -3.54 -15.31
CA MET A 121 -2.49 -3.01 -16.56
C MET A 121 -3.30 -1.88 -17.19
N VAL A 122 -4.51 -1.59 -16.69
CA VAL A 122 -5.28 -0.42 -17.13
C VAL A 122 -4.55 0.89 -16.81
N THR A 123 -3.73 0.90 -15.76
CA THR A 123 -2.87 2.05 -15.39
C THR A 123 -1.87 2.42 -16.48
N LEU A 124 -1.46 1.48 -17.35
CA LEU A 124 -0.52 1.72 -18.46
C LEU A 124 -1.14 2.50 -19.64
N SER A 125 -2.42 2.86 -19.54
CA SER A 125 -3.11 3.73 -20.50
C SER A 125 -3.83 4.84 -19.76
N GLY A 126 -3.33 6.08 -19.86
CA GLY A 126 -3.94 7.24 -19.21
C GLY A 126 -5.40 7.45 -19.60
N SER A 127 -5.72 7.24 -20.88
CA SER A 127 -7.11 7.31 -21.36
C SER A 127 -8.09 6.34 -20.70
N LEU A 128 -7.62 5.14 -20.31
CA LEU A 128 -8.46 4.15 -19.61
C LEU A 128 -8.44 4.40 -18.10
N LEU A 129 -7.27 4.72 -17.53
CA LEU A 129 -7.14 5.07 -16.13
C LEU A 129 -8.05 6.25 -15.76
N ARG A 130 -8.14 7.27 -16.63
CA ARG A 130 -9.09 8.38 -16.51
C ARG A 130 -10.53 7.90 -16.35
N LYS A 131 -10.96 6.93 -17.16
CA LYS A 131 -12.33 6.38 -17.10
C LYS A 131 -12.57 5.56 -15.84
N GLU A 132 -11.56 4.88 -15.33
CA GLU A 132 -11.67 4.13 -14.08
C GLU A 132 -11.68 5.04 -12.86
N LEU A 133 -10.81 6.06 -12.82
CA LEU A 133 -10.73 6.99 -11.69
C LEU A 133 -11.91 7.96 -11.63
N ARG A 134 -12.45 8.36 -12.78
CA ARG A 134 -13.60 9.27 -12.89
C ARG A 134 -14.72 8.63 -13.72
N PRO A 135 -15.45 7.63 -13.18
CA PRO A 135 -16.58 7.03 -13.89
C PRO A 135 -17.69 8.07 -14.13
N GLN A 136 -18.49 7.86 -15.18
CA GLN A 136 -19.60 8.75 -15.54
C GLN A 136 -20.73 8.72 -14.50
N ASP A 137 -20.91 7.58 -13.83
CA ASP A 137 -21.83 7.43 -12.73
C ASP A 137 -21.27 8.12 -11.48
N THR A 138 -21.98 9.13 -11.00
CA THR A 138 -21.60 9.94 -9.83
C THR A 138 -21.53 9.12 -8.55
N GLU A 139 -22.46 8.18 -8.34
CA GLU A 139 -22.48 7.35 -7.12
C GLU A 139 -21.30 6.38 -7.12
N GLN A 140 -21.02 5.76 -8.27
CA GLN A 140 -19.84 4.92 -8.46
C GLN A 140 -18.55 5.73 -8.25
N ARG A 141 -18.50 6.97 -8.75
CA ARG A 141 -17.35 7.87 -8.57
C ARG A 141 -17.11 8.16 -7.09
N VAL A 142 -18.15 8.57 -6.36
CA VAL A 142 -18.06 8.89 -4.93
C VAL A 142 -17.61 7.66 -4.12
N ARG A 143 -18.17 6.48 -4.40
CA ARG A 143 -17.77 5.22 -3.74
C ARG A 143 -16.30 4.89 -3.98
N LEU A 144 -15.84 5.01 -5.22
CA LEU A 144 -14.46 4.75 -5.59
C LEU A 144 -13.50 5.72 -4.89
N TRP A 145 -13.81 7.02 -4.94
CA TRP A 145 -12.97 8.05 -4.33
C TRP A 145 -12.91 7.89 -2.82
N LYS A 146 -14.04 7.67 -2.15
CA LYS A 146 -14.07 7.37 -0.70
C LYS A 146 -13.20 6.16 -0.36
N HIS A 147 -13.23 5.12 -1.18
CA HIS A 147 -12.39 3.94 -0.96
C HIS A 147 -10.89 4.23 -1.13
N LEU A 148 -10.50 4.98 -2.16
CA LEU A 148 -9.10 5.38 -2.34
C LEU A 148 -8.62 6.33 -1.23
N GLN A 149 -9.47 7.26 -0.80
CA GLN A 149 -9.23 8.14 0.34
C GLN A 149 -8.98 7.32 1.61
N SER A 150 -9.85 6.36 1.92
CA SER A 150 -9.71 5.51 3.11
C SER A 150 -8.43 4.67 3.08
N LEU A 151 -8.00 4.19 1.90
CA LEU A 151 -6.74 3.45 1.75
C LEU A 151 -5.52 4.34 2.04
N VAL A 152 -5.53 5.58 1.56
CA VAL A 152 -4.46 6.56 1.83
C VAL A 152 -4.42 6.91 3.32
N GLU A 153 -5.58 7.09 3.95
CA GLU A 153 -5.69 7.34 5.40
C GLU A 153 -5.18 6.16 6.21
N THR A 154 -5.58 4.94 5.85
CA THR A 154 -5.10 3.70 6.47
C THR A 154 -3.58 3.60 6.36
N TYR A 155 -3.01 3.88 5.17
CA TYR A 155 -1.56 3.91 5.00
C TYR A 155 -0.89 4.95 5.90
N ASN A 156 -1.40 6.18 5.94
CA ASN A 156 -0.83 7.26 6.75
C ASN A 156 -0.85 6.88 8.24
N TYR A 157 -1.98 6.36 8.73
CA TYR A 157 -2.11 5.88 10.10
C TYR A 157 -1.10 4.76 10.41
N LEU A 158 -1.02 3.74 9.55
CA LEU A 158 -0.10 2.61 9.74
C LEU A 158 1.36 3.04 9.69
N ARG A 159 1.74 3.96 8.81
CA ARG A 159 3.10 4.51 8.72
C ARG A 159 3.49 5.28 9.98
N GLU A 160 2.55 6.03 10.56
CA GLU A 160 2.80 6.77 11.80
C GLU A 160 2.76 5.87 13.02
N SER A 161 1.98 4.78 13.03
CA SER A 161 1.80 3.92 14.22
C SER A 161 2.71 2.69 14.25
N ASP A 162 3.06 2.11 13.11
CA ASP A 162 3.68 0.79 13.00
C ASP A 162 5.04 0.84 12.29
N GLN A 163 6.04 0.26 12.95
CA GLN A 163 7.43 0.20 12.48
C GLN A 163 7.59 -0.61 11.21
N SER A 164 6.75 -1.62 10.98
CA SER A 164 6.75 -2.45 9.77
C SER A 164 6.46 -1.61 8.52
N PHE A 165 5.56 -0.64 8.63
CA PHE A 165 5.23 0.31 7.56
C PHE A 165 6.24 1.47 7.47
N LEU A 166 6.83 1.88 8.60
CA LEU A 166 7.91 2.87 8.61
C LEU A 166 9.12 2.42 7.80
N VAL A 167 9.54 1.16 7.94
CA VAL A 167 10.71 0.62 7.24
C VAL A 167 10.35 -0.28 6.06
N GLU A 168 9.06 -0.50 5.81
CA GLU A 168 8.51 -1.36 4.76
C GLU A 168 9.09 -2.77 4.74
N ALA A 169 8.86 -3.47 5.82
CA ALA A 169 9.16 -4.89 5.97
C ALA A 169 8.10 -5.52 6.86
N VAL A 170 7.71 -6.75 6.53
CA VAL A 170 6.57 -7.40 7.17
C VAL A 170 6.99 -8.01 8.50
N GLU A 171 6.26 -7.66 9.56
CA GLU A 171 6.49 -8.25 10.88
C GLU A 171 5.78 -9.59 10.99
N ARG A 172 6.48 -10.59 11.53
CA ARG A 172 5.93 -11.92 11.83
C ARG A 172 5.83 -12.12 13.33
N LEU A 173 4.75 -12.76 13.79
CA LEU A 173 4.65 -13.19 15.18
C LEU A 173 5.69 -14.27 15.47
N ILE A 174 6.44 -14.07 16.55
CA ILE A 174 7.49 -14.99 16.98
C ILE A 174 6.88 -16.01 17.94
N HIS A 175 6.35 -17.09 17.36
CA HIS A 175 5.94 -18.30 18.06
C HIS A 175 6.13 -19.54 17.17
N PRO A 176 7.38 -20.03 16.99
CA PRO A 176 7.74 -20.98 15.93
C PRO A 176 6.81 -22.18 15.79
N THR A 177 6.51 -22.87 16.90
CA THR A 177 5.67 -24.07 16.90
C THR A 177 4.23 -23.80 16.44
N LEU A 178 3.64 -22.68 16.85
CA LEU A 178 2.28 -22.32 16.47
C LEU A 178 2.25 -21.87 15.01
N CYS A 179 3.24 -21.08 14.59
CA CYS A 179 3.37 -20.64 13.20
C CYS A 179 3.49 -21.85 12.26
N GLU A 180 4.33 -22.83 12.59
CA GLU A 180 4.48 -24.06 11.81
C GLU A 180 3.18 -24.87 11.76
N GLN A 181 2.53 -25.10 12.91
CA GLN A 181 1.24 -25.79 12.96
C GLN A 181 0.15 -25.08 12.16
N CYS A 182 0.13 -23.74 12.17
CA CYS A 182 -0.80 -22.96 11.37
C CYS A 182 -0.49 -23.09 9.87
N ILE A 183 0.77 -23.00 9.45
CA ILE A 183 1.17 -23.17 8.05
C ILE A 183 0.78 -24.57 7.56
N GLU A 184 1.07 -25.62 8.35
CA GLU A 184 0.69 -27.00 8.01
C GLU A 184 -0.83 -27.16 7.91
N PHE A 185 -1.59 -26.56 8.83
CA PHE A 185 -3.04 -26.58 8.80
C PHE A 185 -3.61 -25.87 7.56
N LEU A 186 -3.07 -24.68 7.24
CA LEU A 186 -3.45 -23.93 6.03
C LEU A 186 -3.20 -24.77 4.77
N GLU A 187 -2.07 -25.46 4.68
CA GLU A 187 -1.77 -26.35 3.55
C GLU A 187 -2.71 -27.57 3.50
N ARG A 188 -2.69 -28.40 4.55
CA ARG A 188 -3.25 -29.77 4.53
C ARG A 188 -4.75 -29.82 4.77
N ARG A 189 -5.31 -28.83 5.48
CA ARG A 189 -6.73 -28.82 5.85
C ARG A 189 -7.50 -27.76 5.10
N LEU A 190 -7.01 -26.51 5.04
CA LEU A 190 -7.77 -25.43 4.43
C LEU A 190 -7.67 -25.44 2.90
N VAL A 191 -6.46 -25.22 2.35
CA VAL A 191 -6.25 -25.04 0.90
C VAL A 191 -6.56 -26.32 0.15
N GLN A 192 -6.12 -27.48 0.64
CA GLN A 192 -6.42 -28.77 0.00
C GLN A 192 -7.93 -29.03 -0.07
N GLN A 193 -8.70 -28.73 0.99
CA GLN A 193 -10.15 -28.91 0.96
C GLN A 193 -10.80 -27.96 -0.04
N ILE A 194 -10.50 -26.66 0.03
CA ILE A 194 -11.07 -25.67 -0.90
C ILE A 194 -10.75 -26.05 -2.34
N ASN A 195 -9.48 -26.34 -2.67
CA ASN A 195 -9.06 -26.68 -4.02
C ASN A 195 -9.54 -28.08 -4.48
N SER A 196 -9.96 -28.96 -3.57
CA SER A 196 -10.60 -30.26 -3.91
C SER A 196 -12.12 -30.15 -4.11
N SER A 197 -12.74 -29.05 -3.68
CA SER A 197 -14.18 -28.80 -3.83
C SER A 197 -14.60 -28.74 -5.30
N SER A 198 -15.91 -28.87 -5.51
CA SER A 198 -16.49 -28.91 -6.86
C SER A 198 -16.17 -27.63 -7.65
N LEU A 199 -16.05 -27.74 -8.97
CA LEU A 199 -15.74 -26.61 -9.85
C LEU A 199 -16.83 -25.51 -9.78
N VAL A 200 -18.08 -25.91 -9.50
CA VAL A 200 -19.22 -25.00 -9.33
C VAL A 200 -19.06 -24.13 -8.09
N GLU A 201 -18.66 -24.73 -6.96
CA GLU A 201 -18.45 -23.97 -5.72
C GLU A 201 -17.21 -23.08 -5.79
N ARG A 202 -16.22 -23.45 -6.60
CA ARG A 202 -14.98 -22.69 -6.77
C ARG A 202 -15.03 -21.62 -7.85
N ALA A 203 -16.03 -21.62 -8.73
CA ALA A 203 -16.07 -20.73 -9.89
C ALA A 203 -14.80 -20.80 -10.78
N GLY A 204 -14.10 -21.94 -10.79
CA GLY A 204 -12.82 -22.09 -11.49
C GLY A 204 -11.62 -21.38 -10.84
N GLU A 205 -11.78 -20.80 -9.65
CA GLU A 205 -10.69 -20.22 -8.88
C GLU A 205 -9.89 -21.29 -8.12
N GLU A 206 -8.60 -21.01 -7.90
CA GLU A 206 -7.69 -21.87 -7.14
C GLU A 206 -6.97 -21.02 -6.09
N VAL A 207 -7.03 -21.41 -4.81
CA VAL A 207 -6.31 -20.71 -3.75
C VAL A 207 -4.81 -20.94 -3.91
N LEU A 208 -4.05 -19.86 -4.10
CA LEU A 208 -2.59 -19.88 -4.26
C LEU A 208 -1.88 -19.48 -2.99
N HIS A 209 -2.33 -18.41 -2.35
CA HIS A 209 -1.75 -17.92 -1.11
C HIS A 209 -2.83 -17.81 -0.05
N THR A 210 -2.47 -18.12 1.19
CA THR A 210 -3.31 -17.83 2.35
C THR A 210 -2.44 -17.41 3.51
N PHE A 211 -2.92 -16.43 4.27
CA PHE A 211 -2.23 -15.98 5.46
C PHE A 211 -3.19 -15.49 6.52
N ILE A 212 -2.74 -15.57 7.76
CA ILE A 212 -3.49 -15.12 8.94
C ILE A 212 -2.79 -13.89 9.48
N LEU A 213 -3.55 -12.81 9.59
CA LEU A 213 -3.14 -11.55 10.20
C LEU A 213 -3.67 -11.46 11.62
N VAL A 214 -2.79 -11.02 12.53
CA VAL A 214 -3.16 -10.53 13.86
C VAL A 214 -2.75 -9.07 13.92
N HIS A 215 -3.74 -8.18 13.86
CA HIS A 215 -3.61 -6.79 13.48
C HIS A 215 -2.85 -6.66 12.15
N THR A 216 -1.65 -6.09 12.16
CA THR A 216 -0.77 -5.94 11.00
C THR A 216 0.25 -7.07 10.86
N LYS A 217 0.34 -7.98 11.83
CA LYS A 217 1.41 -8.97 11.95
C LYS A 217 1.01 -10.31 11.36
N LEU A 218 1.93 -10.94 10.64
CA LEU A 218 1.72 -12.27 10.08
C LEU A 218 1.89 -13.35 11.15
N LEU A 219 0.83 -14.13 11.41
CA LEU A 219 0.93 -15.37 12.19
C LEU A 219 1.44 -16.52 11.31
N ALA A 220 0.83 -16.71 10.15
CA ALA A 220 1.14 -17.79 9.23
C ALA A 220 0.95 -17.32 7.79
N PHE A 221 1.80 -17.81 6.90
CA PHE A 221 1.75 -17.49 5.47
C PHE A 221 2.12 -18.72 4.66
N TYR A 222 1.16 -19.21 3.89
CA TYR A 222 1.31 -20.35 2.99
C TYR A 222 1.21 -19.89 1.53
N SER A 223 2.07 -20.46 0.68
CA SER A 223 1.99 -20.34 -0.78
C SER A 223 2.03 -21.73 -1.40
N SER A 224 1.16 -21.99 -2.38
CA SER A 224 1.17 -23.25 -3.12
C SER A 224 2.44 -23.39 -3.97
N ARG A 225 2.80 -24.62 -4.32
CA ARG A 225 3.99 -24.92 -5.16
C ARG A 225 3.90 -24.36 -6.58
N THR A 226 2.69 -24.09 -7.06
CA THR A 226 2.41 -23.52 -8.38
C THR A 226 2.36 -21.99 -8.36
N ALA A 227 2.37 -21.40 -7.16
CA ALA A 227 2.32 -19.96 -6.97
C ALA A 227 3.72 -19.34 -7.11
N SER A 228 3.75 -18.18 -7.74
CA SER A 228 4.90 -17.27 -7.75
C SER A 228 5.10 -16.64 -6.39
N THR A 229 6.35 -16.29 -6.06
CA THR A 229 6.64 -15.62 -4.78
C THR A 229 6.05 -14.20 -4.74
N LEU A 230 5.26 -13.91 -3.69
CA LEU A 230 4.75 -12.57 -3.41
C LEU A 230 5.88 -11.64 -2.96
N ASN A 231 5.86 -10.41 -3.46
CA ASN A 231 6.80 -9.39 -3.03
C ASN A 231 6.33 -8.74 -1.71
N THR A 232 7.24 -8.06 -1.03
CA THR A 232 6.96 -7.43 0.28
C THR A 232 6.02 -6.23 0.13
N SER A 233 6.14 -5.48 -0.95
CA SER A 233 5.29 -4.32 -1.25
C SER A 233 3.81 -4.71 -1.41
N ASP A 234 3.54 -5.74 -2.21
CA ASP A 234 2.21 -6.30 -2.43
C ASP A 234 1.65 -6.86 -1.13
N LEU A 235 2.46 -7.58 -0.36
CA LEU A 235 2.02 -8.10 0.93
C LEU A 235 1.64 -6.97 1.91
N LEU A 236 2.44 -5.90 2.00
CA LEU A 236 2.08 -4.71 2.79
C LEU A 236 0.84 -4.00 2.24
N THR A 237 0.68 -3.92 0.91
CA THR A 237 -0.50 -3.34 0.27
C THR A 237 -1.77 -4.15 0.58
N LEU A 238 -1.66 -5.48 0.56
CA LEU A 238 -2.73 -6.39 0.96
C LEU A 238 -3.08 -6.23 2.44
N ILE A 239 -2.08 -6.04 3.32
CA ILE A 239 -2.33 -5.73 4.73
C ILE A 239 -3.06 -4.39 4.88
N ILE A 240 -2.69 -3.34 4.12
CA ILE A 240 -3.42 -2.06 4.11
C ILE A 240 -4.87 -2.26 3.67
N MET A 241 -5.10 -3.02 2.59
CA MET A 241 -6.46 -3.32 2.13
C MET A 241 -7.27 -4.09 3.18
N ALA A 242 -6.66 -5.07 3.85
CA ALA A 242 -7.30 -5.83 4.92
C ALA A 242 -7.65 -4.94 6.13
N GLN A 243 -6.72 -4.08 6.56
CA GLN A 243 -6.92 -3.12 7.65
C GLN A 243 -7.94 -2.03 7.29
N ASN A 244 -8.03 -1.64 6.03
CA ASN A 244 -9.06 -0.72 5.56
C ASN A 244 -10.46 -1.36 5.60
N MET A 245 -10.58 -2.66 5.34
CA MET A 245 -11.86 -3.37 5.40
C MET A 245 -12.27 -3.70 6.84
N TYR A 246 -11.30 -4.12 7.65
CA TYR A 246 -11.50 -4.47 9.05
C TYR A 246 -10.43 -3.77 9.90
N PRO A 247 -10.67 -2.50 10.25
CA PRO A 247 -9.74 -1.74 11.08
C PRO A 247 -9.50 -2.44 12.42
N SER A 248 -8.22 -2.58 12.75
CA SER A 248 -7.79 -3.02 14.06
C SER A 248 -8.03 -1.90 15.08
N ASN A 249 -9.20 -1.89 15.73
CA ASN A 249 -9.46 -0.96 16.84
C ASN A 249 -8.77 -1.47 18.11
N VAL A 250 -7.47 -1.19 18.22
CA VAL A 250 -6.65 -1.52 19.40
C VAL A 250 -7.25 -0.95 20.70
N GLU A 251 -8.11 0.06 20.59
CA GLU A 251 -8.79 0.77 21.68
C GLU A 251 -10.07 0.09 22.21
N LEU A 252 -10.74 -0.75 21.42
CA LEU A 252 -12.01 -1.40 21.81
C LEU A 252 -11.82 -2.84 22.32
N ASP A 253 -10.67 -3.47 22.03
CA ASP A 253 -10.36 -4.84 22.46
C ASP A 253 -9.84 -4.93 23.92
N GLU A 254 -10.13 -3.94 24.77
CA GLU A 254 -9.84 -4.00 26.21
C GLU A 254 -11.11 -4.26 27.03
N PRO A 255 -11.13 -5.24 27.95
CA PRO A 255 -12.20 -5.36 28.93
C PRO A 255 -12.25 -4.08 29.78
N SER A 256 -13.46 -3.68 30.17
CA SER A 256 -13.67 -2.54 31.08
C SER A 256 -12.86 -2.73 32.37
N PRO A 257 -12.40 -1.64 33.02
CA PRO A 257 -11.59 -1.71 34.23
C PRO A 257 -12.27 -2.42 35.41
N GLU A 258 -13.55 -2.77 35.31
CA GLU A 258 -14.30 -3.53 36.32
C GLU A 258 -13.92 -5.03 36.34
N ASP A 259 -13.38 -5.60 35.24
CA ASP A 259 -13.08 -7.03 35.15
C ASP A 259 -11.64 -7.39 35.56
N ALA A 260 -10.77 -6.40 35.83
CA ALA A 260 -9.37 -6.62 36.19
C ALA A 260 -9.13 -6.81 37.71
N GLU A 261 -10.12 -6.54 38.57
CA GLU A 261 -9.95 -6.64 40.03
C GLU A 261 -10.06 -8.07 40.58
N SER A 262 -10.44 -9.06 39.78
CA SER A 262 -10.69 -10.43 40.29
C SER A 262 -9.55 -11.44 40.08
N THR A 263 -8.45 -11.08 39.41
CA THR A 263 -7.31 -11.99 39.20
C THR A 263 -5.94 -11.32 39.23
N SER A 264 -5.57 -10.69 40.35
CA SER A 264 -4.17 -10.31 40.61
C SER A 264 -3.90 -10.25 42.11
N GLY A 265 -3.41 -11.37 42.66
CA GLY A 265 -2.85 -11.42 44.01
C GLY A 265 -1.49 -10.73 44.08
N SER A 266 -1.47 -9.40 44.16
CA SER A 266 -0.32 -8.62 44.65
C SER A 266 -0.79 -7.19 44.91
N GLY A 267 -1.18 -6.90 46.16
CA GLY A 267 -1.69 -5.57 46.54
C GLY A 267 -0.61 -4.50 46.54
N PRO A 268 -0.94 -3.23 46.22
CA PRO A 268 -0.12 -2.09 46.57
C PRO A 268 -0.52 -1.56 47.95
N GLU A 269 0.45 -1.44 48.87
CA GLU A 269 0.30 -0.70 50.11
C GLU A 269 0.00 0.77 49.80
N SER A 270 -1.22 1.21 50.11
CA SER A 270 -1.61 2.62 50.10
C SER A 270 -1.91 3.06 51.53
N PHE A 271 -1.15 4.04 52.01
CA PHE A 271 -1.40 4.70 53.28
C PHE A 271 -2.76 5.39 53.24
N TYR A 272 -3.70 4.93 54.06
CA TYR A 272 -5.05 5.47 54.18
C TYR A 272 -5.05 6.68 55.13
N THR A 273 -5.59 7.82 54.66
CA THR A 273 -6.12 8.86 55.55
C THR A 273 -7.63 8.91 55.30
N PRO A 274 -8.50 8.64 56.29
CA PRO A 274 -9.95 8.60 56.04
C PRO A 274 -10.55 10.02 56.04
N GLU A 275 -11.32 10.33 54.99
CA GLU A 275 -12.26 11.47 54.99
C GLU A 275 -13.60 11.09 55.66
N PRO A 276 -14.30 12.04 56.29
CA PRO A 276 -15.49 11.74 57.10
C PRO A 276 -16.76 11.56 56.25
N SER A 277 -17.65 10.70 56.73
CA SER A 277 -18.94 10.35 56.11
C SER A 277 -19.98 11.50 56.10
N PRO A 278 -20.95 11.49 55.17
CA PRO A 278 -21.84 12.62 54.92
C PRO A 278 -23.05 12.66 55.87
N SER A 279 -23.45 13.87 56.28
CA SER A 279 -24.69 14.13 57.01
C SER A 279 -25.87 14.37 56.05
N SER A 280 -26.98 13.70 56.35
CA SER A 280 -28.28 13.76 55.70
C SER A 280 -29.06 15.07 55.90
N ARG A 281 -29.99 15.37 54.97
CA ARG A 281 -31.40 15.83 55.17
C ARG A 281 -31.93 16.60 53.94
N ASP A 282 -32.94 16.04 53.26
CA ASP A 282 -34.38 16.43 53.24
C ASP A 282 -34.71 17.49 52.15
N SER A 283 -35.41 17.19 51.04
CA SER A 283 -36.86 16.93 50.82
C SER A 283 -37.67 18.18 50.41
N SER A 284 -38.21 18.22 49.17
CA SER A 284 -39.49 18.85 48.71
C SER A 284 -39.47 19.09 47.17
N SER A 285 -40.17 18.35 46.30
CA SER A 285 -41.63 18.33 45.94
C SER A 285 -42.07 19.29 44.81
N SER A 286 -42.69 18.68 43.79
CA SER A 286 -43.88 19.14 43.02
C SER A 286 -43.78 19.79 41.61
N GLU A 287 -44.31 19.02 40.65
CA GLU A 287 -45.39 19.30 39.66
C GLU A 287 -45.27 20.34 38.49
N ARG A 288 -45.66 19.86 37.29
CA ARG A 288 -45.89 20.54 35.96
C ARG A 288 -47.23 21.35 35.97
N PRO A 289 -47.84 21.95 34.87
CA PRO A 289 -47.60 21.87 33.40
C PRO A 289 -47.96 23.09 32.46
N ALA A 290 -47.55 22.97 31.17
CA ALA A 290 -48.23 23.24 29.87
C ALA A 290 -48.71 24.63 29.33
N ARG A 291 -48.50 24.78 27.99
CA ARG A 291 -49.17 25.54 26.88
C ARG A 291 -48.29 26.64 26.24
N GLY A 292 -48.11 26.78 24.92
CA GLY A 292 -48.62 26.10 23.72
C GLY A 292 -48.76 27.11 22.56
N SER A 293 -48.22 26.83 21.36
CA SER A 293 -48.74 27.26 20.04
C SER A 293 -47.83 26.80 18.89
N SER A 294 -48.45 26.29 17.82
CA SER A 294 -47.92 25.89 16.50
C SER A 294 -48.98 26.31 15.45
N PRO A 295 -48.75 26.29 14.12
CA PRO A 295 -47.73 26.93 13.30
C PRO A 295 -48.38 27.82 12.20
N VAL A 296 -47.60 28.54 11.38
CA VAL A 296 -48.08 29.09 10.09
C VAL A 296 -47.10 28.67 8.99
N PHE A 297 -47.66 28.05 7.95
CA PHE A 297 -47.02 27.58 6.73
C PHE A 297 -46.53 28.74 5.87
N GLU A 298 -45.31 28.63 5.34
CA GLU A 298 -44.91 29.34 4.12
C GLU A 298 -44.24 28.32 3.18
N PHE A 299 -44.76 28.24 1.97
CA PHE A 299 -44.39 27.30 0.92
C PHE A 299 -43.07 27.75 0.26
N VAL A 300 -42.04 26.92 0.28
CA VAL A 300 -40.88 27.01 -0.62
C VAL A 300 -40.55 25.61 -1.12
N ASP A 301 -40.33 25.49 -2.44
CA ASP A 301 -40.24 24.26 -3.23
C ASP A 301 -39.32 23.15 -2.65
N PRO A 302 -39.76 21.87 -2.57
CA PRO A 302 -38.96 20.78 -1.98
C PRO A 302 -37.85 20.22 -2.89
N ASP A 303 -37.79 20.63 -4.17
CA ASP A 303 -37.10 19.83 -5.19
C ASP A 303 -35.67 20.26 -5.52
N ILE A 304 -35.09 21.25 -4.81
CA ILE A 304 -33.73 21.75 -5.12
C ILE A 304 -32.77 21.73 -3.92
N GLN A 305 -33.24 21.62 -2.68
CA GLN A 305 -32.36 21.58 -1.49
C GLN A 305 -31.98 20.15 -1.03
N MET A 306 -32.62 19.10 -1.57
CA MET A 306 -32.45 17.72 -1.11
C MET A 306 -31.23 16.99 -1.72
N ALA A 307 -30.53 17.60 -2.68
CA ALA A 307 -29.46 16.95 -3.44
C ALA A 307 -28.05 17.13 -2.84
N GLU A 308 -27.81 18.16 -2.02
CA GLU A 308 -26.46 18.46 -1.52
C GLU A 308 -26.24 18.03 -0.06
N ASP A 309 -27.25 18.15 0.81
CA ASP A 309 -27.14 17.72 2.22
C ASP A 309 -27.26 16.19 2.39
N SER A 310 -27.69 15.46 1.37
CA SER A 310 -27.72 13.99 1.35
C SER A 310 -26.32 13.36 1.13
N LEU A 311 -25.27 14.16 0.86
CA LEU A 311 -23.92 13.66 0.60
C LEU A 311 -23.05 13.48 1.87
N HIS A 312 -23.48 14.00 3.02
CA HIS A 312 -22.76 13.87 4.29
C HIS A 312 -23.18 12.70 5.19
N THR A 313 -24.16 11.87 4.79
CA THR A 313 -24.63 10.72 5.61
C THR A 313 -24.95 9.46 4.81
N LEU A 314 -24.29 9.25 3.67
CA LEU A 314 -24.07 7.87 3.21
C LEU A 314 -22.81 7.35 3.92
N GLU A 315 -22.98 6.92 5.18
CA GLU A 315 -22.14 5.87 5.75
C GLU A 315 -22.26 4.67 4.83
N ILE A 316 -21.30 4.55 3.91
CA ILE A 316 -21.17 3.37 3.08
C ILE A 316 -20.82 2.25 4.05
N GLY A 317 -21.79 1.38 4.33
CA GLY A 317 -21.55 0.17 5.11
C GLY A 317 -20.32 -0.58 4.54
N PRO A 318 -19.54 -1.26 5.38
CA PRO A 318 -18.39 -2.01 4.91
C PRO A 318 -18.84 -2.94 3.78
N PRO A 319 -18.05 -3.08 2.70
CA PRO A 319 -18.39 -3.98 1.61
C PRO A 319 -18.66 -5.38 2.18
N ASP A 320 -19.64 -6.07 1.61
CA ASP A 320 -20.03 -7.40 2.08
C ASP A 320 -18.77 -8.29 2.19
N PRO A 321 -18.46 -8.84 3.38
CA PRO A 321 -17.28 -9.69 3.61
C PRO A 321 -17.18 -10.87 2.64
N SER A 322 -18.31 -11.28 2.05
CA SER A 322 -18.40 -12.38 1.09
C SER A 322 -18.00 -12.00 -0.35
N THR A 323 -17.79 -10.71 -0.64
CA THR A 323 -17.44 -10.22 -1.98
C THR A 323 -15.91 -10.07 -2.10
N PRO A 324 -15.24 -10.88 -2.95
CA PRO A 324 -13.81 -10.73 -3.13
C PRO A 324 -13.46 -9.40 -3.80
N ARG A 325 -12.31 -8.85 -3.41
CA ARG A 325 -11.71 -7.72 -4.13
C ARG A 325 -10.80 -8.23 -5.24
N ARG A 326 -10.96 -7.67 -6.44
CA ARG A 326 -9.98 -7.86 -7.51
C ARG A 326 -8.72 -7.08 -7.16
N VAL A 327 -7.58 -7.78 -7.07
CA VAL A 327 -6.27 -7.17 -6.83
C VAL A 327 -5.29 -7.61 -7.91
N PHE A 328 -4.36 -6.73 -8.25
CA PHE A 328 -3.38 -6.95 -9.30
C PHE A 328 -1.95 -6.87 -8.74
N LEU A 329 -1.28 -8.01 -8.64
CA LEU A 329 -0.04 -8.17 -7.87
C LEU A 329 1.18 -8.34 -8.78
N GLU A 330 2.36 -7.93 -8.31
CA GLU A 330 3.64 -8.08 -9.00
C GLU A 330 4.33 -9.40 -8.62
N LEU A 331 4.62 -10.24 -9.62
CA LEU A 331 5.22 -11.55 -9.38
C LEU A 331 6.75 -11.51 -9.55
N LYS A 332 7.48 -11.99 -8.53
CA LYS A 332 8.95 -11.94 -8.47
C LYS A 332 9.67 -12.78 -9.55
N ASP A 333 9.05 -13.86 -10.04
CA ASP A 333 9.73 -14.93 -10.81
C ASP A 333 9.79 -14.72 -12.34
N GLY A 334 9.48 -13.53 -12.87
CA GLY A 334 9.64 -13.33 -14.31
C GLY A 334 8.99 -12.09 -14.92
N GLN A 335 9.24 -10.90 -14.35
CA GLN A 335 8.89 -9.61 -14.99
C GLN A 335 7.40 -9.47 -15.38
N LEU A 336 6.46 -10.15 -14.72
CA LEU A 336 5.03 -9.99 -15.00
C LEU A 336 4.36 -9.13 -13.91
N PRO A 337 4.26 -7.80 -14.09
CA PRO A 337 3.53 -6.94 -13.18
C PRO A 337 2.02 -7.14 -13.32
N MET A 338 1.27 -6.78 -12.27
CA MET A 338 -0.18 -6.61 -12.30
C MET A 338 -0.96 -7.88 -12.71
N VAL A 339 -0.69 -8.98 -12.03
CA VAL A 339 -1.37 -10.26 -12.26
C VAL A 339 -2.67 -10.32 -11.46
N PRO A 340 -3.82 -10.65 -12.10
CA PRO A 340 -5.12 -10.65 -11.44
C PRO A 340 -5.25 -11.77 -10.41
N HIS A 341 -5.68 -11.41 -9.20
CA HIS A 341 -6.02 -12.30 -8.09
C HIS A 341 -7.33 -11.87 -7.41
N SER A 342 -8.02 -12.82 -6.77
CA SER A 342 -9.16 -12.54 -5.88
C SER A 342 -8.70 -12.55 -4.45
N MET A 343 -8.88 -11.42 -3.78
CA MET A 343 -8.61 -11.26 -2.36
C MET A 343 -9.91 -11.43 -1.57
N TYR A 344 -10.00 -12.51 -0.81
CA TYR A 344 -11.04 -12.72 0.19
C TYR A 344 -10.46 -12.38 1.55
N CYS A 345 -11.13 -11.50 2.29
CA CYS A 345 -10.76 -11.15 3.66
C CYS A 345 -11.88 -11.56 4.60
N LEU A 346 -11.63 -12.63 5.35
CA LEU A 346 -12.59 -13.27 6.22
C LEU A 346 -12.23 -12.91 7.67
N PRO A 347 -12.99 -12.02 8.34
CA PRO A 347 -12.70 -11.60 9.70
C PRO A 347 -12.98 -12.76 10.66
N LEU A 348 -11.97 -13.25 11.39
CA LEU A 348 -12.16 -14.33 12.36
C LEU A 348 -12.66 -13.78 13.69
N TRP A 349 -12.05 -12.69 14.14
CA TRP A 349 -12.41 -11.88 15.31
C TRP A 349 -11.90 -10.44 15.08
N PRO A 350 -12.32 -9.45 15.90
CA PRO A 350 -11.64 -8.15 15.93
C PRO A 350 -10.12 -8.34 16.07
N GLY A 351 -9.37 -7.67 15.21
CA GLY A 351 -7.91 -7.80 15.15
C GLY A 351 -7.36 -9.12 14.60
N ILE A 352 -8.17 -10.11 14.19
CA ILE A 352 -7.67 -11.35 13.56
C ILE A 352 -8.42 -11.61 12.24
N THR A 353 -7.67 -11.70 11.14
CA THR A 353 -8.25 -11.84 9.79
C THR A 353 -7.55 -12.93 8.99
N LEU A 354 -8.33 -13.79 8.34
CA LEU A 354 -7.85 -14.74 7.35
C LEU A 354 -7.93 -14.10 5.96
N VAL A 355 -6.84 -14.15 5.21
CA VAL A 355 -6.79 -13.69 3.82
C VAL A 355 -6.54 -14.87 2.90
N LEU A 356 -7.37 -15.00 1.86
CA LEU A 356 -7.20 -15.96 0.76
C LEU A 356 -6.94 -15.20 -0.53
N LEU A 357 -5.91 -15.60 -1.26
CA LEU A 357 -5.65 -15.11 -2.62
C LEU A 357 -5.83 -16.25 -3.60
N THR A 358 -6.80 -16.09 -4.50
CA THR A 358 -7.05 -17.06 -5.56
C THR A 358 -6.52 -16.60 -6.91
N LYS A 359 -6.17 -17.57 -7.72
CA LYS A 359 -5.84 -17.41 -9.13
C LYS A 359 -7.12 -17.25 -9.94
N VAL A 360 -7.15 -16.19 -10.73
CA VAL A 360 -8.25 -15.96 -11.68
C VAL A 360 -8.06 -16.87 -12.91
N PRO A 361 -9.16 -17.43 -13.46
CA PRO A 361 -9.10 -18.15 -14.74
C PRO A 361 -8.45 -17.33 -15.85
N ASN A 362 -7.93 -17.99 -16.89
CA ASN A 362 -7.35 -17.35 -18.08
C ASN A 362 -6.09 -16.48 -17.85
N ILE A 363 -5.30 -16.74 -16.81
CA ILE A 363 -4.02 -16.03 -16.54
C ILE A 363 -3.03 -16.02 -17.72
N GLN A 364 -3.16 -16.95 -18.67
CA GLN A 364 -2.34 -16.99 -19.88
C GLN A 364 -2.56 -15.75 -20.78
N ILE A 365 -3.76 -15.18 -20.74
CA ILE A 365 -4.10 -13.93 -21.44
C ILE A 365 -3.26 -12.79 -20.86
N THR A 366 -3.18 -12.67 -19.53
CA THR A 366 -2.34 -11.67 -18.83
C THR A 366 -0.89 -11.73 -19.30
N ARG A 367 -0.30 -12.93 -19.35
CA ARG A 367 1.08 -13.14 -19.83
C ARG A 367 1.28 -12.66 -21.27
N SER A 368 0.34 -13.00 -22.14
CA SER A 368 0.41 -12.65 -23.56
C SER A 368 0.27 -11.14 -23.75
N VAL A 369 -0.75 -10.53 -23.12
CA VAL A 369 -1.00 -9.08 -23.15
C VAL A 369 0.23 -8.31 -22.68
N TYR A 370 0.82 -8.70 -21.54
CA TYR A 370 2.00 -8.03 -21.02
C TYR A 370 3.20 -8.14 -21.98
N SER A 371 3.46 -9.34 -22.51
CA SER A 371 4.54 -9.53 -23.50
C SER A 371 4.36 -8.63 -24.72
N PHE A 372 3.13 -8.46 -25.21
CA PHE A 372 2.86 -7.56 -26.33
C PHE A 372 3.03 -6.10 -25.93
N LEU A 373 2.58 -5.70 -24.74
CA LEU A 373 2.78 -4.34 -24.23
C LEU A 373 4.26 -3.99 -24.13
N GLU A 374 5.10 -4.90 -23.65
CA GLU A 374 6.56 -4.70 -23.64
C GLU A 374 7.12 -4.53 -25.05
N ASP A 375 6.74 -5.40 -25.99
CA ASP A 375 7.22 -5.34 -27.38
C ASP A 375 6.85 -4.00 -28.04
N PHE A 376 5.60 -3.54 -27.87
CA PHE A 376 5.16 -2.24 -28.41
C PHE A 376 5.80 -1.05 -27.69
N THR A 377 6.10 -1.16 -26.39
CA THR A 377 6.81 -0.11 -25.64
C THR A 377 8.26 0.02 -26.10
N LYS A 378 8.96 -1.11 -26.28
CA LYS A 378 10.32 -1.15 -26.86
C LYS A 378 10.32 -0.57 -28.27
N LEU A 379 9.33 -0.94 -29.08
CA LEU A 379 9.18 -0.40 -30.44
C LEU A 379 8.96 1.12 -30.43
N GLU A 380 8.02 1.63 -29.64
CA GLU A 380 7.74 3.06 -29.52
C GLU A 380 9.01 3.85 -29.13
N LYS A 381 9.78 3.34 -28.17
CA LYS A 381 11.06 3.93 -27.76
C LYS A 381 12.06 3.97 -28.92
N CYS A 382 12.26 2.87 -29.64
CA CYS A 382 13.16 2.82 -30.79
C CYS A 382 12.74 3.75 -31.93
N LEU A 383 11.43 3.92 -32.15
CA LEU A 383 10.89 4.85 -33.15
C LEU A 383 11.11 6.32 -32.74
N ASN A 384 10.96 6.65 -31.46
CA ASN A 384 11.23 7.98 -30.92
C ASN A 384 12.72 8.37 -31.07
N GLU A 385 13.62 7.44 -30.78
CA GLU A 385 15.08 7.63 -30.87
C GLU A 385 15.62 7.61 -32.31
N GLY A 386 14.78 7.35 -33.33
CA GLY A 386 15.18 7.31 -34.75
C GLY A 386 16.12 6.15 -35.11
N GLN A 387 16.29 5.16 -34.23
CA GLN A 387 17.22 4.05 -34.39
C GLN A 387 16.73 2.93 -35.34
N ALA A 388 15.53 3.08 -35.92
CA ALA A 388 14.89 2.06 -36.77
C ALA A 388 15.70 1.66 -38.03
N GLY A 389 16.74 2.41 -38.40
CA GLY A 389 17.60 2.16 -39.57
C GLY A 389 18.97 1.51 -39.31
N SER A 390 19.41 1.37 -38.04
CA SER A 390 20.73 0.79 -37.74
C SER A 390 20.66 -0.74 -37.69
N GLY A 391 21.63 -1.44 -38.30
CA GLY A 391 21.73 -2.91 -38.28
C GLY A 391 21.76 -3.52 -36.87
N ALA A 392 22.12 -2.75 -35.84
CA ALA A 392 22.10 -3.15 -34.44
C ALA A 392 20.68 -3.19 -33.83
N ALA A 393 19.75 -2.34 -34.28
CA ALA A 393 18.36 -2.32 -33.79
C ALA A 393 17.49 -3.47 -34.35
N ARG A 394 17.81 -3.95 -35.57
CA ARG A 394 17.14 -5.12 -36.19
C ARG A 394 17.38 -6.43 -35.42
N GLY A 395 18.46 -6.54 -34.64
CA GLY A 395 18.72 -7.69 -33.78
C GLY A 395 17.94 -7.69 -32.46
N GLN A 396 17.51 -6.52 -31.97
CA GLN A 396 16.86 -6.37 -30.67
C GLN A 396 15.33 -6.42 -30.69
N LEU A 397 14.68 -6.13 -31.84
CA LEU A 397 13.22 -6.13 -31.98
C LEU A 397 12.77 -7.19 -32.99
N ASN A 398 12.45 -8.40 -32.52
CA ASN A 398 11.89 -9.46 -33.39
C ASN A 398 10.38 -9.28 -33.62
N MET A 399 10.00 -8.16 -34.25
CA MET A 399 8.59 -7.83 -34.55
C MET A 399 7.93 -8.86 -35.47
N HIS A 400 8.69 -9.64 -36.23
CA HIS A 400 8.17 -10.76 -37.02
C HIS A 400 7.64 -11.90 -36.12
N ASN A 401 8.29 -12.17 -35.00
CA ASN A 401 7.81 -13.12 -33.99
C ASN A 401 6.60 -12.57 -33.23
N THR A 402 6.63 -11.29 -32.84
CA THR A 402 5.47 -10.62 -32.22
C THR A 402 4.25 -10.69 -33.14
N ARG A 403 4.45 -10.51 -34.46
CA ARG A 403 3.39 -10.63 -35.46
C ARG A 403 2.74 -12.02 -35.47
N SER A 404 3.51 -13.09 -35.57
CA SER A 404 2.96 -14.46 -35.63
C SER A 404 2.25 -14.85 -34.33
N LYS A 405 2.81 -14.45 -33.18
CA LYS A 405 2.21 -14.66 -31.85
C LYS A 405 0.91 -13.89 -31.68
N LEU A 406 0.86 -12.62 -32.07
CA LEU A 406 -0.33 -11.78 -31.95
C LEU A 406 -1.44 -12.21 -32.92
N ASP A 407 -1.09 -12.60 -34.15
CA ASP A 407 -2.04 -13.20 -35.09
C ASP A 407 -2.66 -14.48 -34.52
N LYS A 408 -1.86 -15.33 -33.84
CA LYS A 408 -2.37 -16.52 -33.15
C LYS A 408 -3.27 -16.15 -31.97
N PHE A 409 -2.82 -15.25 -31.11
CA PHE A 409 -3.56 -14.80 -29.93
C PHE A 409 -4.94 -14.23 -30.29
N ILE A 410 -5.03 -13.38 -31.33
CA ILE A 410 -6.31 -12.80 -31.76
C ILE A 410 -7.26 -13.88 -32.32
N ARG A 411 -6.75 -14.90 -33.02
CA ARG A 411 -7.58 -16.04 -33.45
C ARG A 411 -8.11 -16.84 -32.27
N ASP A 412 -7.25 -17.09 -31.27
CA ASP A 412 -7.59 -17.90 -30.09
C ASP A 412 -8.62 -17.21 -29.18
N LEU A 413 -8.69 -15.87 -29.18
CA LEU A 413 -9.68 -15.09 -28.41
C LEU A 413 -11.12 -15.17 -28.96
N GLY A 414 -11.28 -15.54 -30.23
CA GLY A 414 -12.58 -15.56 -30.92
C GLY A 414 -13.15 -14.18 -31.26
N PRO A 415 -13.99 -14.05 -32.31
CA PRO A 415 -14.50 -12.76 -32.80
C PRO A 415 -15.72 -12.23 -32.02
N SER A 416 -16.23 -12.96 -31.03
CA SER A 416 -17.52 -12.68 -30.38
C SER A 416 -17.52 -11.43 -29.47
N GLU A 417 -16.36 -10.83 -29.21
CA GLU A 417 -16.22 -9.69 -28.31
C GLU A 417 -15.83 -8.40 -29.04
N LEU A 418 -16.55 -7.30 -28.76
CA LEU A 418 -16.32 -5.99 -29.40
C LEU A 418 -14.87 -5.51 -29.27
N GLN A 419 -14.22 -5.72 -28.12
CA GLN A 419 -12.82 -5.34 -27.91
C GLN A 419 -11.85 -6.15 -28.77
N CYS A 420 -12.12 -7.44 -29.01
CA CYS A 420 -11.33 -8.26 -29.92
C CYS A 420 -11.42 -7.76 -31.36
N VAL A 421 -12.60 -7.32 -31.80
CA VAL A 421 -12.78 -6.70 -33.13
C VAL A 421 -12.00 -5.39 -33.23
N GLN A 422 -12.07 -4.54 -32.20
CA GLN A 422 -11.31 -3.29 -32.17
C GLN A 422 -9.79 -3.52 -32.17
N LEU A 423 -9.31 -4.51 -31.43
CA LEU A 423 -7.91 -4.93 -31.42
C LEU A 423 -7.47 -5.43 -32.81
N LEU A 424 -8.29 -6.27 -33.45
CA LEU A 424 -8.02 -6.79 -34.80
C LEU A 424 -7.92 -5.67 -35.84
N ASN A 425 -8.80 -4.67 -35.76
CA ASN A 425 -8.80 -3.53 -36.68
C ASN A 425 -7.49 -2.72 -36.57
N VAL A 426 -7.11 -2.33 -35.35
CA VAL A 426 -5.87 -1.58 -35.09
C VAL A 426 -4.63 -2.42 -35.47
N TRP A 427 -4.65 -3.72 -35.18
CA TRP A 427 -3.59 -4.63 -35.58
C TRP A 427 -3.43 -4.74 -37.10
N THR A 428 -4.55 -4.80 -37.83
CA THR A 428 -4.54 -4.89 -39.29
C THR A 428 -4.00 -3.62 -39.91
N GLU A 429 -4.40 -2.46 -39.40
CA GLU A 429 -3.85 -1.17 -39.82
C GLU A 429 -2.34 -1.08 -39.54
N PHE A 430 -1.91 -1.47 -38.34
CA PHE A 430 -0.50 -1.54 -37.99
C PHE A 430 0.27 -2.47 -38.95
N LYS A 431 -0.25 -3.67 -39.22
CA LYS A 431 0.39 -4.62 -40.15
C LYS A 431 0.54 -4.04 -41.55
N ASN A 432 -0.51 -3.39 -42.05
CA ASN A 432 -0.54 -2.81 -43.38
C ASN A 432 0.51 -1.72 -43.53
N ARG A 433 0.74 -0.89 -42.51
CA ARG A 433 1.76 0.17 -42.55
C ARG A 433 3.17 -0.35 -42.28
N ALA A 434 3.34 -1.17 -41.24
CA ALA A 434 4.65 -1.64 -40.77
C ALA A 434 5.31 -2.65 -41.72
N PHE A 435 4.53 -3.48 -42.44
CA PHE A 435 5.05 -4.54 -43.31
C PHE A 435 4.74 -4.32 -44.80
N THR A 436 4.62 -3.05 -45.24
CA THR A 436 4.48 -2.69 -46.66
C THR A 436 5.67 -3.21 -47.50
N ARG A 437 5.39 -3.66 -48.73
CA ARG A 437 6.46 -4.06 -49.68
C ARG A 437 7.06 -2.80 -50.31
N GLY A 438 8.30 -2.45 -49.96
CA GLY A 438 9.09 -1.43 -50.67
C GLY A 438 9.65 -0.25 -49.84
N GLY A 439 9.62 -0.28 -48.51
CA GLY A 439 10.20 0.78 -47.65
C GLY A 439 10.70 0.27 -46.29
N SER A 440 11.19 1.17 -45.41
CA SER A 440 11.69 0.78 -44.08
C SER A 440 10.60 0.33 -43.10
N GLY A 441 9.32 0.59 -43.40
CA GLY A 441 8.11 0.14 -42.67
C GLY A 441 7.95 0.72 -41.26
N PHE A 442 9.03 0.79 -40.51
CA PHE A 442 9.14 1.26 -39.13
C PHE A 442 9.66 2.69 -39.10
N ASN A 443 8.75 3.65 -39.08
CA ASN A 443 9.04 5.08 -38.98
C ASN A 443 8.19 5.72 -37.85
N LYS A 444 8.38 7.02 -37.62
CA LYS A 444 7.66 7.75 -36.56
C LYS A 444 6.12 7.75 -36.75
N ASP A 445 5.62 7.53 -37.98
CA ASP A 445 4.19 7.48 -38.27
C ASP A 445 3.48 6.28 -37.61
N LEU A 446 4.24 5.27 -37.16
CA LEU A 446 3.69 4.13 -36.41
C LEU A 446 3.48 4.42 -34.93
N ILE A 447 4.06 5.49 -34.36
CA ILE A 447 3.95 5.80 -32.93
C ILE A 447 2.49 5.89 -32.47
N PRO A 448 1.58 6.60 -33.18
CA PRO A 448 0.17 6.66 -32.81
C PRO A 448 -0.52 5.28 -32.82
N LEU A 449 -0.13 4.40 -33.76
CA LEU A 449 -0.66 3.03 -33.83
C LEU A 449 -0.11 2.14 -32.70
N CYS A 450 1.14 2.35 -32.27
CA CYS A 450 1.69 1.69 -31.09
C CYS A 450 0.91 2.09 -29.83
N LYS A 451 0.67 3.39 -29.62
CA LYS A 451 -0.17 3.89 -28.51
C LYS A 451 -1.59 3.34 -28.55
N SER A 452 -2.20 3.31 -29.74
CA SER A 452 -3.53 2.72 -29.97
C SER A 452 -3.55 1.23 -29.64
N MET A 453 -2.53 0.49 -30.05
CA MET A 453 -2.40 -0.94 -29.75
C MET A 453 -2.28 -1.19 -28.25
N LYS A 454 -1.40 -0.45 -27.55
CA LYS A 454 -1.26 -0.55 -26.09
C LYS A 454 -2.60 -0.32 -25.39
N THR A 455 -3.32 0.72 -25.81
CA THR A 455 -4.64 1.05 -25.28
C THR A 455 -5.64 -0.09 -25.50
N ARG A 456 -5.68 -0.70 -26.70
CA ARG A 456 -6.59 -1.83 -27.00
C ARG A 456 -6.23 -3.10 -26.23
N LEU A 457 -4.95 -3.39 -26.06
CA LEU A 457 -4.49 -4.51 -25.22
C LEU A 457 -4.90 -4.31 -23.76
N CYS A 458 -4.79 -3.09 -23.23
CA CYS A 458 -5.27 -2.73 -21.89
C CYS A 458 -6.81 -2.82 -21.80
N SER A 459 -7.55 -2.40 -22.83
CA SER A 459 -9.01 -2.55 -22.90
C SER A 459 -9.45 -4.02 -22.87
N LEU A 460 -8.75 -4.91 -23.59
CA LEU A 460 -9.01 -6.34 -23.54
C LEU A 460 -8.78 -6.90 -22.13
N TYR A 461 -7.66 -6.54 -21.51
CA TYR A 461 -7.35 -6.94 -20.14
C TYR A 461 -8.41 -6.45 -19.15
N ARG A 462 -8.83 -5.18 -19.26
CA ARG A 462 -9.89 -4.57 -18.46
C ARG A 462 -11.19 -5.38 -18.55
N GLN A 463 -11.63 -5.71 -19.76
CA GLN A 463 -12.87 -6.47 -19.96
C GLN A 463 -12.81 -7.85 -19.31
N ARG A 464 -11.66 -8.50 -19.34
CA ARG A 464 -11.50 -9.87 -18.83
C ARG A 464 -11.35 -9.94 -17.31
N PHE A 465 -10.75 -8.94 -16.70
CA PHE A 465 -10.34 -9.03 -15.29
C PHE A 465 -10.88 -7.93 -14.39
N LEU A 466 -11.31 -6.78 -14.92
CA LEU A 466 -11.77 -5.65 -14.10
C LEU A 466 -13.30 -5.44 -14.21
N THR A 467 -13.87 -5.55 -15.41
CA THR A 467 -15.31 -5.34 -15.60
C THR A 467 -16.11 -6.52 -15.07
N ASP A 468 -17.01 -6.27 -14.12
CA ASP A 468 -18.03 -7.24 -13.75
C ASP A 468 -19.11 -7.26 -14.84
N THR A 469 -18.96 -8.14 -15.83
CA THR A 469 -19.98 -8.32 -16.86
C THR A 469 -21.17 -9.02 -16.21
N GLY A 470 -22.15 -8.23 -15.79
CA GLY A 470 -23.42 -8.74 -15.29
C GLY A 470 -24.02 -9.80 -16.21
N SER A 471 -24.63 -10.80 -15.56
CA SER A 471 -25.78 -11.58 -16.01
C SER A 471 -25.66 -12.67 -17.09
N SER A 472 -24.48 -13.08 -17.58
CA SER A 472 -24.42 -14.20 -18.57
C SER A 472 -23.45 -15.35 -18.32
N ASP A 473 -22.57 -15.26 -17.32
CA ASP A 473 -21.65 -16.36 -16.98
C ASP A 473 -21.79 -16.64 -15.48
N GLY A 474 -21.69 -17.91 -15.07
CA GLY A 474 -22.01 -18.40 -13.72
C GLY A 474 -21.22 -17.74 -12.56
N PRO A 475 -21.32 -18.26 -11.33
CA PRO A 475 -20.58 -17.70 -10.18
C PRO A 475 -19.10 -17.55 -10.54
N ARG A 476 -18.52 -16.37 -10.26
CA ARG A 476 -17.13 -15.99 -10.58
C ARG A 476 -16.21 -15.97 -9.36
N CYS A 477 -16.75 -16.27 -8.19
CA CYS A 477 -16.05 -16.27 -6.91
C CYS A 477 -16.31 -17.58 -6.15
N LEU A 478 -15.52 -17.82 -5.11
CA LEU A 478 -15.76 -18.90 -4.16
C LEU A 478 -17.16 -18.75 -3.57
N SER A 479 -17.92 -19.85 -3.52
CA SER A 479 -19.27 -19.83 -2.97
C SER A 479 -19.27 -19.34 -1.51
N PRO A 480 -20.30 -18.60 -1.07
CA PRO A 480 -20.38 -18.13 0.32
C PRO A 480 -20.24 -19.28 1.33
N ALA A 481 -20.79 -20.46 1.02
CA ALA A 481 -20.65 -21.66 1.86
C ALA A 481 -19.19 -22.15 2.00
N LEU A 482 -18.36 -22.05 0.95
CA LEU A 482 -16.93 -22.36 1.06
C LEU A 482 -16.19 -21.31 1.89
N GLN A 483 -16.57 -20.03 1.76
CA GLN A 483 -15.97 -18.94 2.53
C GLN A 483 -16.29 -19.08 4.02
N GLU A 484 -17.56 -19.32 4.37
CA GLU A 484 -18.02 -19.56 5.74
C GLU A 484 -17.34 -20.79 6.34
N ARG A 485 -17.29 -21.91 5.60
CA ARG A 485 -16.57 -23.11 6.05
C ARG A 485 -15.09 -22.85 6.30
N ALA A 486 -14.43 -22.11 5.40
CA ALA A 486 -13.02 -21.74 5.57
C ALA A 486 -12.81 -20.90 6.84
N GLN A 487 -13.69 -19.95 7.10
CA GLN A 487 -13.68 -19.11 8.29
C GLN A 487 -13.86 -19.95 9.56
N THR A 488 -14.89 -20.80 9.63
CA THR A 488 -15.18 -21.67 10.78
C THR A 488 -14.01 -22.61 11.08
N MET A 489 -13.40 -23.23 10.06
CA MET A 489 -12.26 -24.14 10.24
C MET A 489 -11.06 -23.44 10.91
N VAL A 490 -10.76 -22.20 10.52
CA VAL A 490 -9.64 -21.45 11.11
C VAL A 490 -10.02 -20.91 12.49
N GLN A 491 -11.27 -20.50 12.70
CA GLN A 491 -11.78 -20.11 14.02
C GLN A 491 -11.65 -21.26 15.03
N GLU A 492 -12.13 -22.46 14.68
CA GLU A 492 -11.99 -23.64 15.54
C GLU A 492 -10.53 -23.96 15.88
N LYS A 493 -9.63 -23.85 14.88
CA LYS A 493 -8.19 -24.13 15.07
C LYS A 493 -7.51 -23.11 16.01
N LEU A 494 -7.96 -21.86 16.02
CA LEU A 494 -7.33 -20.76 16.75
C LEU A 494 -8.08 -20.32 18.02
N MET A 495 -9.22 -20.94 18.35
CA MET A 495 -10.09 -20.51 19.44
C MET A 495 -9.33 -20.34 20.77
N ASP A 496 -8.56 -21.35 21.16
CA ASP A 496 -7.79 -21.34 22.42
C ASP A 496 -6.59 -20.36 22.39
N TRP A 497 -6.18 -19.93 21.20
CA TRP A 497 -5.04 -19.03 20.99
C TRP A 497 -5.47 -17.57 20.80
N LYS A 498 -6.75 -17.29 20.63
CA LYS A 498 -7.27 -15.96 20.27
C LYS A 498 -6.72 -14.86 21.17
N ASP A 499 -6.95 -14.95 22.48
CA ASP A 499 -6.57 -13.89 23.41
C ASP A 499 -5.04 -13.79 23.55
N PHE A 500 -4.36 -14.93 23.54
CA PHE A 500 -2.90 -15.00 23.51
C PHE A 500 -2.33 -14.26 22.29
N LEU A 501 -2.88 -14.49 21.10
CA LEU A 501 -2.43 -13.87 19.85
C LEU A 501 -2.63 -12.36 19.87
N LEU A 502 -3.77 -11.88 20.37
CA LEU A 502 -4.04 -10.45 20.50
C LEU A 502 -3.00 -9.76 21.41
N VAL A 503 -2.68 -10.36 22.56
CA VAL A 503 -1.63 -9.84 23.46
C VAL A 503 -0.24 -9.96 22.83
N LYS A 504 0.07 -11.12 22.22
CA LYS A 504 1.37 -11.38 21.59
C LYS A 504 1.64 -10.44 20.42
N SER A 505 0.62 -10.04 19.68
CA SER A 505 0.78 -9.04 18.62
C SER A 505 1.17 -7.66 19.17
N LYS A 506 0.66 -7.27 20.34
CA LYS A 506 1.02 -6.00 20.99
C LYS A 506 2.43 -6.02 21.60
N ARG A 507 2.91 -7.20 22.01
CA ARG A 507 4.23 -7.43 22.64
C ARG A 507 4.96 -8.61 21.97
N ASN A 508 5.27 -8.45 20.69
CA ASN A 508 5.85 -9.55 19.90
C ASN A 508 7.32 -9.79 20.31
N VAL A 509 8.13 -8.73 20.20
CA VAL A 509 9.50 -8.63 20.70
C VAL A 509 9.53 -7.60 21.83
N THR A 510 10.23 -7.91 22.91
CA THR A 510 10.34 -7.06 24.11
C THR A 510 11.78 -6.61 24.33
N MET A 511 11.98 -5.33 24.65
CA MET A 511 13.30 -4.77 24.96
C MET A 511 13.94 -5.43 26.17
N VAL A 512 13.15 -5.86 27.15
CA VAL A 512 13.62 -6.46 28.41
C VAL A 512 14.56 -7.64 28.16
N SER A 513 14.28 -8.46 27.14
CA SER A 513 15.12 -9.61 26.75
C SER A 513 16.49 -9.27 26.17
N TYR A 514 16.78 -7.99 25.92
CA TYR A 514 18.03 -7.50 25.35
C TYR A 514 18.81 -6.59 26.30
N LEU A 515 18.17 -6.04 27.34
CA LEU A 515 18.79 -5.05 28.22
C LEU A 515 19.96 -5.62 29.06
N GLU A 516 19.89 -6.90 29.43
CA GLU A 516 20.96 -7.55 30.21
C GLU A 516 22.24 -7.73 29.38
N GLU A 517 22.11 -8.04 28.10
CA GLU A 517 23.24 -8.29 27.19
C GLU A 517 23.78 -7.01 26.53
N PHE A 518 22.91 -6.01 26.34
CA PHE A 518 23.23 -4.76 25.64
C PHE A 518 22.90 -3.54 26.51
N PRO A 519 23.70 -3.27 27.57
CA PRO A 519 23.43 -2.16 28.48
C PRO A 519 23.41 -0.82 27.74
N GLY A 520 22.36 -0.04 28.01
CA GLY A 520 22.14 1.26 27.36
C GLY A 520 21.55 1.19 25.95
N LEU A 521 21.20 0.01 25.43
CA LEU A 521 20.36 -0.13 24.25
C LEU A 521 18.92 0.30 24.58
N VAL A 522 18.40 1.27 23.84
CA VAL A 522 17.05 1.82 24.01
C VAL A 522 16.09 1.17 23.03
N HIS A 523 16.52 1.00 21.78
CA HIS A 523 15.69 0.43 20.72
C HIS A 523 16.52 -0.11 19.57
N PHE A 524 15.97 -1.04 18.79
CA PHE A 524 16.56 -1.48 17.52
C PHE A 524 15.51 -1.84 16.48
N ILE A 525 15.89 -1.77 15.21
CA ILE A 525 15.13 -2.29 14.08
C ILE A 525 16.11 -3.09 13.22
N TRP A 526 15.87 -4.39 13.09
CA TRP A 526 16.60 -5.25 12.17
C TRP A 526 15.68 -5.65 11.02
N VAL A 527 16.20 -5.61 9.80
CA VAL A 527 15.45 -5.96 8.59
C VAL A 527 16.27 -6.87 7.70
N ASP A 528 15.72 -8.04 7.37
CA ASP A 528 16.14 -8.85 6.24
C ASP A 528 15.48 -8.28 4.98
N ARG A 529 16.25 -7.58 4.15
CA ARG A 529 15.76 -6.97 2.91
C ARG A 529 15.62 -7.98 1.78
N SER A 530 16.19 -9.17 1.91
CA SER A 530 16.05 -10.25 0.94
C SER A 530 14.72 -10.99 1.11
N SER A 531 14.32 -11.26 2.35
CA SER A 531 13.01 -11.86 2.65
C SER A 531 11.92 -10.81 2.91
N GLY A 532 12.30 -9.55 3.18
CA GLY A 532 11.41 -8.44 3.48
C GLY A 532 10.77 -8.54 4.86
N GLN A 533 11.51 -9.02 5.86
CA GLN A 533 11.03 -9.26 7.22
C GLN A 533 11.72 -8.33 8.22
N ILE A 534 10.96 -7.88 9.22
CA ILE A 534 11.45 -7.02 10.31
C ILE A 534 11.42 -7.77 11.64
N ILE A 535 12.43 -7.48 12.48
CA ILE A 535 12.43 -7.78 13.91
C ILE A 535 12.72 -6.47 14.64
N ALA A 536 11.77 -6.02 15.45
CA ALA A 536 11.90 -4.82 16.26
C ALA A 536 11.07 -4.97 17.55
N PRO A 537 11.57 -4.50 18.70
CA PRO A 537 10.78 -4.36 19.92
C PRO A 537 9.51 -3.53 19.69
N SER A 538 8.44 -3.84 20.43
CA SER A 538 7.14 -3.20 20.19
C SER A 538 7.13 -1.76 20.72
N LEU A 539 6.96 -0.77 19.83
CA LEU A 539 6.80 0.66 20.16
C LEU A 539 5.33 1.10 20.04
N ASN A 540 4.43 0.37 20.69
CA ASN A 540 3.03 0.77 20.71
C ASN A 540 2.82 1.87 21.76
N ILE A 541 2.28 3.00 21.32
CA ILE A 541 1.90 4.13 22.18
C ILE A 541 0.41 4.34 21.98
N THR A 542 -0.41 3.79 22.87
CA THR A 542 -1.79 4.26 23.04
C THR A 542 -1.87 4.95 24.41
N GLU A 543 -2.78 5.91 24.57
CA GLU A 543 -2.89 6.70 25.81
C GLU A 543 -3.19 5.84 27.05
N ARG A 544 -3.76 4.65 26.84
CA ARG A 544 -4.14 3.71 27.91
C ARG A 544 -3.11 2.60 28.16
N THR A 545 -2.34 2.18 27.15
CA THR A 545 -1.40 1.06 27.28
C THR A 545 -0.05 1.48 27.85
N THR A 546 0.50 0.65 28.74
CA THR A 546 1.92 0.72 29.10
C THR A 546 2.75 0.24 27.92
N SER A 547 3.40 1.15 27.21
CA SER A 547 4.59 0.79 26.42
C SER A 547 5.64 0.21 27.37
N GLU A 548 6.51 -0.67 26.89
CA GLU A 548 7.67 -1.13 27.69
C GLU A 548 8.58 0.03 28.13
N LEU A 549 8.53 1.14 27.39
CA LEU A 549 9.23 2.39 27.67
C LEU A 549 8.44 3.34 28.60
N GLY A 550 7.31 2.90 29.16
CA GLY A 550 6.45 3.67 30.07
C GLY A 550 5.23 4.32 29.41
N LYS A 551 4.47 5.11 30.18
CA LYS A 551 3.31 5.88 29.68
C LYS A 551 3.71 7.32 29.33
N GLY A 552 3.00 7.91 28.36
CA GLY A 552 2.97 9.38 28.19
C GLY A 552 4.11 9.99 27.34
N PRO A 553 4.63 11.18 27.70
CA PRO A 553 5.52 11.97 26.86
C PRO A 553 6.84 11.27 26.46
N VAL A 554 7.41 10.46 27.36
CA VAL A 554 8.70 9.78 27.12
C VAL A 554 8.61 8.78 25.97
N ALA A 555 7.56 7.95 25.96
CA ALA A 555 7.35 7.00 24.87
C ALA A 555 7.18 7.73 23.53
N ARG A 556 6.38 8.82 23.49
CA ARG A 556 6.19 9.62 22.27
C ARG A 556 7.51 10.23 21.79
N TYR A 557 8.34 10.68 22.72
CA TYR A 557 9.65 11.24 22.42
C TYR A 557 10.60 10.19 21.82
N ILE A 558 10.69 8.99 22.41
CA ILE A 558 11.51 7.90 21.86
C ILE A 558 11.01 7.48 20.48
N LYS A 559 9.69 7.35 20.29
CA LYS A 559 9.10 7.07 18.97
C LYS A 559 9.50 8.14 17.96
N SER A 560 9.37 9.42 18.31
CA SER A 560 9.79 10.53 17.44
C SER A 560 11.28 10.43 17.06
N LYS A 561 12.16 10.08 18.01
CA LYS A 561 13.58 9.83 17.75
C LYS A 561 13.82 8.65 16.81
N VAL A 562 13.10 7.53 16.98
CA VAL A 562 13.20 6.35 16.09
C VAL A 562 12.71 6.66 14.68
N TRP A 563 11.58 7.35 14.53
CA TRP A 563 11.08 7.79 13.21
C TRP A 563 12.04 8.79 12.56
N GLY A 564 12.58 9.74 13.34
CA GLY A 564 13.60 10.68 12.90
C GLY A 564 14.90 10.00 12.45
N LEU A 565 15.32 8.95 13.15
CA LEU A 565 16.46 8.13 12.77
C LEU A 565 16.24 7.46 11.41
N VAL A 566 15.10 6.79 11.20
CA VAL A 566 14.78 6.17 9.91
C VAL A 566 14.79 7.22 8.79
N ARG A 567 14.17 8.38 9.00
CA ARG A 567 14.17 9.46 7.99
C ARG A 567 15.61 9.89 7.65
N THR A 568 16.44 10.10 8.66
CA THR A 568 17.84 10.54 8.51
C THR A 568 18.67 9.50 7.76
N THR A 569 18.56 8.22 8.12
CA THR A 569 19.36 7.15 7.49
C THR A 569 18.96 6.93 6.03
N ARG A 570 17.69 7.12 5.68
CA ARG A 570 17.24 7.07 4.28
C ARG A 570 17.86 8.18 3.44
N GLN A 571 18.02 9.38 3.99
CA GLN A 571 18.69 10.50 3.30
C GLN A 571 20.18 10.22 3.08
N TYR A 572 20.87 9.66 4.08
CA TYR A 572 22.28 9.27 3.93
C TYR A 572 22.45 8.09 2.96
N LEU A 573 21.55 7.11 3.00
CA LEU A 573 21.60 5.99 2.07
C LEU A 573 21.39 6.45 0.61
N ARG A 574 20.53 7.46 0.37
CA ARG A 574 20.37 8.10 -0.95
C ARG A 574 21.69 8.67 -1.49
N LYS A 575 22.53 9.18 -0.59
CA LYS A 575 23.87 9.71 -0.88
C LYS A 575 24.97 8.62 -0.97
N GLY A 576 24.60 7.34 -0.92
CA GLY A 576 25.53 6.21 -1.03
C GLY A 576 26.13 5.74 0.29
N TYR A 577 25.71 6.28 1.45
CA TYR A 577 26.25 5.85 2.74
C TYR A 577 25.54 4.59 3.26
N SER A 578 26.27 3.48 3.36
CA SER A 578 25.81 2.21 3.93
C SER A 578 25.89 2.16 5.46
N THR A 579 26.64 3.09 6.08
CA THR A 579 26.85 3.14 7.53
C THR A 579 26.73 4.58 8.00
N VAL A 580 25.98 4.81 9.07
CA VAL A 580 25.85 6.12 9.71
C VAL A 580 25.93 5.93 11.22
N THR A 581 26.75 6.73 11.88
CA THR A 581 26.75 6.86 13.33
C THR A 581 26.60 8.33 13.67
N LEU A 582 25.59 8.68 14.46
CA LEU A 582 25.30 10.07 14.79
C LEU A 582 24.86 10.20 16.25
N ARG A 583 25.27 11.31 16.88
CA ARG A 583 24.83 11.67 18.22
C ARG A 583 23.77 12.76 18.13
N ASP A 584 22.68 12.58 18.85
CA ASP A 584 21.56 13.52 18.92
C ASP A 584 21.13 13.67 20.38
N GLY A 585 21.65 14.71 21.02
CA GLY A 585 21.49 14.93 22.46
C GLY A 585 21.99 13.76 23.29
N ASP A 586 21.07 13.17 24.06
CA ASP A 586 21.32 12.06 24.98
C ASP A 586 21.28 10.69 24.31
N PHE A 587 21.12 10.63 22.98
CA PHE A 587 21.06 9.38 22.24
C PHE A 587 22.19 9.27 21.22
N TYR A 588 22.63 8.04 21.01
CA TYR A 588 23.57 7.66 19.98
C TYR A 588 22.87 6.71 19.02
N PHE A 589 22.81 7.09 17.75
CA PHE A 589 22.16 6.29 16.73
C PHE A 589 23.18 5.66 15.79
N CYS A 590 22.94 4.40 15.45
CA CYS A 590 23.71 3.68 14.46
C CYS A 590 22.82 3.12 13.37
N TYR A 591 23.37 3.08 12.17
CA TYR A 591 22.79 2.51 10.97
C TYR A 591 23.84 1.69 10.25
N PHE A 592 23.46 0.47 9.87
CA PHE A 592 24.29 -0.42 9.05
C PHE A 592 23.44 -1.09 7.98
N LEU A 593 23.93 -1.03 6.75
CA LEU A 593 23.47 -1.82 5.62
C LEU A 593 24.64 -2.68 5.15
N TRP A 594 24.45 -3.99 5.08
CA TRP A 594 25.50 -4.90 4.61
C TRP A 594 24.94 -6.03 3.77
N PHE A 595 25.85 -6.68 3.06
CA PHE A 595 25.56 -7.78 2.15
C PHE A 595 26.30 -9.03 2.58
N GLU A 596 25.66 -10.17 2.41
CA GLU A 596 26.24 -11.48 2.68
C GLU A 596 26.00 -12.41 1.48
N ASN A 597 26.85 -13.41 1.30
CA ASN A 597 26.56 -14.49 0.38
C ASN A 597 25.67 -15.58 1.01
N GLU A 598 25.34 -16.61 0.23
CA GLU A 598 24.52 -17.73 0.71
C GLU A 598 25.11 -18.44 1.94
N ASN A 599 26.44 -18.44 2.04
CA ASN A 599 27.21 -19.07 3.11
C ASN A 599 27.31 -18.20 4.38
N GLY A 600 26.75 -16.98 4.38
CA GLY A 600 26.78 -16.05 5.51
C GLY A 600 28.08 -15.27 5.65
N TYR A 601 28.95 -15.29 4.65
CA TYR A 601 30.13 -14.43 4.64
C TYR A 601 29.75 -13.03 4.18
N LYS A 602 30.16 -12.03 4.97
CA LYS A 602 30.01 -10.62 4.62
C LYS A 602 30.79 -10.32 3.33
N LEU A 603 30.09 -9.74 2.36
CA LEU A 603 30.68 -9.27 1.10
C LEU A 603 31.39 -7.93 1.30
N GLU A 604 32.41 -7.68 0.50
CA GLU A 604 33.10 -6.39 0.50
C GLU A 604 32.12 -5.26 0.11
N ALA A 605 32.24 -4.13 0.80
CA ALA A 605 31.40 -2.97 0.55
C ALA A 605 31.76 -2.34 -0.79
N GLY A 606 31.04 -2.72 -1.85
CA GLY A 606 31.05 -1.98 -3.11
C GLY A 606 30.41 -0.60 -2.96
N ASP A 607 30.67 0.31 -3.89
CA ASP A 607 30.06 1.64 -3.89
C ASP A 607 28.55 1.55 -4.15
N ILE A 608 27.75 2.04 -3.20
CA ILE A 608 26.29 2.15 -3.36
C ILE A 608 26.00 3.27 -4.36
N PRO A 609 25.20 3.03 -5.41
CA PRO A 609 24.85 4.06 -6.37
C PRO A 609 24.15 5.26 -5.72
N ILE A 610 24.68 6.45 -5.93
CA ILE A 610 24.05 7.71 -5.50
C ILE A 610 22.79 7.92 -6.34
N LEU A 611 21.68 8.23 -5.66
CA LEU A 611 20.42 8.54 -6.32
C LEU A 611 20.24 10.06 -6.45
N PRO A 612 19.71 10.56 -7.57
CA PRO A 612 19.31 11.97 -7.71
C PRO A 612 18.26 12.38 -6.67
N ASP A 613 18.15 13.68 -6.40
CA ASP A 613 17.16 14.21 -5.43
C ASP A 613 15.70 13.94 -5.86
N ASP A 614 15.44 13.90 -7.17
CA ASP A 614 14.14 13.57 -7.76
C ASP A 614 13.82 12.07 -7.76
N SER A 615 14.74 11.23 -7.26
CA SER A 615 14.50 9.78 -7.21
C SER A 615 13.35 9.42 -6.26
N PRO A 616 12.66 8.30 -6.50
CA PRO A 616 11.69 7.79 -5.56
C PRO A 616 12.33 7.61 -4.19
N PRO A 617 11.66 8.00 -3.08
CA PRO A 617 12.24 7.82 -1.75
C PRO A 617 12.63 6.36 -1.49
N ILE A 618 13.60 6.14 -0.59
CA ILE A 618 14.05 4.78 -0.27
C ILE A 618 13.07 4.08 0.68
N GLY A 619 12.85 2.79 0.45
CA GLY A 619 11.91 1.97 1.23
C GLY A 619 10.52 2.51 1.07
N MET A 620 10.03 2.50 -0.18
CA MET A 620 8.72 2.97 -0.65
C MET A 620 7.90 1.81 -1.25
N LEU A 621 6.62 1.68 -0.90
CA LEU A 621 5.78 0.56 -1.40
C LEU A 621 5.77 0.53 -2.93
N GLY A 622 5.71 1.69 -3.58
CA GLY A 622 5.76 1.80 -5.05
C GLY A 622 7.14 1.69 -5.68
N TYR A 623 8.23 1.46 -4.92
CA TYR A 623 9.58 1.44 -5.46
C TYR A 623 10.55 0.51 -4.72
N ASP A 624 10.93 -0.58 -5.39
CA ASP A 624 11.82 -1.60 -4.84
C ASP A 624 13.32 -1.25 -5.01
N TYR A 625 13.77 -0.27 -4.21
CA TYR A 625 15.18 0.14 -4.13
C TYR A 625 16.11 -1.04 -3.78
N TYR A 626 15.75 -1.82 -2.76
CA TYR A 626 16.61 -2.90 -2.25
C TYR A 626 16.77 -4.04 -3.24
N ARG A 627 15.74 -4.38 -4.03
CA ARG A 627 15.88 -5.36 -5.12
C ARG A 627 16.79 -4.85 -6.24
N LYS A 628 16.75 -3.56 -6.57
CA LYS A 628 17.71 -2.97 -7.53
C LYS A 628 19.13 -3.05 -6.99
N LEU A 629 19.31 -2.78 -5.70
CA LEU A 629 20.60 -2.88 -5.03
C LEU A 629 21.11 -4.33 -4.99
N LEU A 630 20.27 -5.30 -4.64
CA LEU A 630 20.59 -6.73 -4.70
C LEU A 630 20.99 -7.19 -6.11
N ARG A 631 20.29 -6.71 -7.15
CA ARG A 631 20.67 -6.98 -8.55
C ARG A 631 22.00 -6.35 -8.95
N TYR A 632 22.30 -5.17 -8.43
CA TYR A 632 23.56 -4.49 -8.66
C TYR A 632 24.72 -5.28 -8.07
N TYR A 633 24.65 -5.67 -6.79
CA TYR A 633 25.67 -6.52 -6.16
C TYR A 633 25.72 -7.93 -6.76
N GLY A 634 24.57 -8.54 -7.08
CA GLY A 634 24.51 -9.87 -7.69
C GLY A 634 25.21 -9.96 -9.07
N LYS A 635 25.29 -8.85 -9.83
CA LYS A 635 26.08 -8.82 -11.07
C LYS A 635 27.59 -8.93 -10.82
N ASN A 636 28.06 -8.42 -9.69
CA ASN A 636 29.47 -8.43 -9.31
C ASN A 636 29.89 -9.79 -8.70
N HIS A 637 28.93 -10.56 -8.20
CA HIS A 637 29.14 -11.88 -7.59
C HIS A 637 28.38 -12.97 -8.38
N GLN A 638 28.89 -13.30 -9.57
CA GLN A 638 28.24 -14.28 -10.44
C GLN A 638 28.16 -15.67 -9.80
N GLY A 639 26.94 -16.18 -9.60
CA GLY A 639 26.69 -17.56 -9.15
C GLY A 639 26.31 -17.71 -7.67
N GLU A 640 26.31 -16.64 -6.88
CA GLU A 640 25.90 -16.68 -5.46
C GLU A 640 24.68 -15.77 -5.23
N ALA A 641 23.65 -16.23 -4.51
CA ALA A 641 22.59 -15.33 -4.07
C ALA A 641 23.10 -14.39 -2.98
N VAL A 642 23.07 -13.10 -3.31
CA VAL A 642 23.39 -12.03 -2.36
C VAL A 642 22.20 -11.77 -1.46
N LYS A 643 22.46 -11.68 -0.15
CA LYS A 643 21.49 -11.26 0.85
C LYS A 643 21.80 -9.84 1.35
N CYS A 644 20.78 -9.11 1.74
CA CYS A 644 20.89 -7.72 2.19
C CYS A 644 20.23 -7.55 3.56
N TYR A 645 20.98 -6.99 4.50
CA TYR A 645 20.56 -6.78 5.87
C TYR A 645 20.70 -5.33 6.27
N GLU A 646 19.79 -4.89 7.12
CA GLU A 646 19.76 -3.55 7.65
C GLU A 646 19.56 -3.58 9.16
N LEU A 647 20.32 -2.76 9.89
CA LEU A 647 20.20 -2.60 11.34
C LEU A 647 20.20 -1.12 11.70
N LEU A 648 19.20 -0.70 12.46
CA LEU A 648 19.13 0.58 13.14
C LEU A 648 19.16 0.35 14.64
N THR A 649 19.97 1.10 15.38
CA THR A 649 19.99 1.04 16.84
C THR A 649 19.97 2.42 17.47
N VAL A 650 19.34 2.49 18.63
CA VAL A 650 19.32 3.66 19.51
C VAL A 650 19.96 3.24 20.83
N HIS A 651 21.04 3.90 21.20
CA HIS A 651 21.72 3.73 22.49
C HIS A 651 21.68 5.03 23.29
N LEU A 652 21.86 4.94 24.61
CA LEU A 652 22.13 6.11 25.44
C LEU A 652 23.51 6.69 25.08
N GLY A 653 23.57 8.01 24.92
CA GLY A 653 24.78 8.75 24.52
C GLY A 653 25.90 8.76 25.56
N VAL A 654 25.67 8.19 26.75
CA VAL A 654 26.68 7.97 27.79
C VAL A 654 27.54 6.73 27.51
N ILE A 655 27.08 5.82 26.65
CA ILE A 655 27.81 4.58 26.33
C ILE A 655 28.94 4.90 25.33
N PRO A 656 30.18 4.45 25.57
CA PRO A 656 31.29 4.61 24.62
C PRO A 656 30.98 4.02 23.24
N THR A 657 31.40 4.72 22.18
CA THR A 657 31.12 4.33 20.79
C THR A 657 31.68 2.95 20.44
N GLU A 658 32.84 2.57 20.97
CA GLU A 658 33.46 1.25 20.74
C GLU A 658 32.56 0.13 21.25
N ILE A 659 31.94 0.32 22.42
CA ILE A 659 31.00 -0.62 23.04
C ILE A 659 29.70 -0.68 22.21
N ILE A 660 29.19 0.48 21.78
CA ILE A 660 28.00 0.53 20.91
C ILE A 660 28.22 -0.25 19.61
N LEU A 661 29.37 -0.09 18.97
CA LEU A 661 29.70 -0.83 17.74
C LEU A 661 29.82 -2.34 17.99
N GLN A 662 30.37 -2.73 19.14
CA GLN A 662 30.40 -4.13 19.57
C GLN A 662 28.99 -4.69 19.79
N HIS A 663 28.12 -3.95 20.50
CA HIS A 663 26.72 -4.32 20.70
C HIS A 663 26.00 -4.53 19.37
N CYS A 664 26.19 -3.63 18.40
CA CYS A 664 25.55 -3.74 17.09
C CYS A 664 25.97 -5.03 16.35
N ARG A 665 27.25 -5.43 16.43
CA ARG A 665 27.74 -6.67 15.82
C ARG A 665 27.16 -7.92 16.51
N GLN A 666 27.18 -7.94 17.83
CA GLN A 666 26.65 -9.05 18.62
C GLN A 666 25.12 -9.19 18.46
N LEU A 667 24.39 -8.08 18.45
CA LEU A 667 22.96 -8.03 18.20
C LEU A 667 22.61 -8.57 16.81
N ALA A 668 23.35 -8.14 15.76
CA ALA A 668 23.15 -8.67 14.42
C ALA A 668 23.34 -10.20 14.36
N SER A 669 24.38 -10.73 15.03
CA SER A 669 24.61 -12.18 15.12
C SER A 669 23.50 -12.90 15.88
N LYS A 670 23.02 -12.35 17.00
CA LYS A 670 21.94 -12.94 17.79
C LYS A 670 20.59 -12.96 17.05
N LEU A 671 20.33 -11.94 16.22
CA LEU A 671 19.11 -11.85 15.41
C LEU A 671 19.17 -12.71 14.13
N TRP A 672 20.37 -13.13 13.73
CA TRP A 672 20.60 -14.05 12.61
C TRP A 672 20.26 -15.51 12.97
N GLU A 673 20.65 -15.95 14.16
CA GLU A 673 20.47 -17.33 14.66
C GLU A 673 19.04 -17.81 15.02
N PRO A 674 17.95 -17.02 15.09
CA PRO A 674 16.61 -17.55 15.41
C PRO A 674 15.79 -18.01 14.18
N SER A 675 16.21 -17.71 12.95
CA SER A 675 15.33 -17.82 11.76
C SER A 675 15.64 -19.01 10.82
N ARG A 676 16.64 -19.83 11.14
CA ARG A 676 16.91 -21.12 10.49
C ARG A 676 17.23 -22.18 11.53
N ASN A 677 16.20 -22.66 12.23
CA ASN A 677 16.34 -23.85 13.05
C ASN A 677 15.62 -25.04 12.39
N PRO A 678 16.35 -25.96 11.72
CA PRO A 678 15.83 -27.28 11.40
C PRO A 678 16.37 -28.37 12.35
N LEU A 679 17.09 -28.04 13.43
CA LEU A 679 17.56 -28.99 14.44
C LEU A 679 17.60 -28.36 15.85
N LEU A 680 16.43 -27.97 16.34
CA LEU A 680 15.82 -28.69 17.45
C LEU A 680 14.95 -29.80 16.86
#